data_AF-A0A162NG30-F1
#
_entry.id   AF-A0A162NG30-F1
#
_cell.length_a   1.000
_cell.length_b   1.000
_cell.length_c   1.000
_cell.angle_alpha   90.00
_cell.angle_beta   90.00
_cell.angle_gamma   90.00
#
_symmetry.space_group_name_H-M   'P 1'
#
loop_
_entity.id
_entity.type
_entity.pdbx_description
1 polymer ?
#
loop_
_entity_poly.entity_id
_entity_poly.type
_entity_poly.pdbx_seq_one_letter_code
_entity_poly.pdbx_strand_id
1 'polypeptide(L)'
;MADIETVQVELEKTRRLGKFIKVVEGDLISDLDIPVAVRDGTLLRANVHRPLGQEGHKLPVLFNYSVYGKDGETDISIFPAAAGLDTARLTEHYVFEAADPGWWCSRGYIVAYVDARGSFQSDGDKSYYSRDVGLDGYDLVEWLAKQQWSNGKIAMYGASGYAMLQWLVAAEQPPSLAAIIPIDGMTDLYREMSMKGGIRETQFSELYPMFFNWGKNLVEDPTDGCKTHPYFDEYWQSKIPAISNIQCPAYIICSWGDHAIHTRGTLNAWERITKGEKYLEIHQHQKWEWAVTEESLNRQKAFLDRYLLGLPTEIQFWPKVRYTMRERYYVGEWRHASAFPIPETQYTKLFPTPTGGLSKISQLAEHQVSYDANEGEVAFELPLRNSLEFAGHAKLRLWVEVTEGGDNMDLFITLRKKDREGNDVHFPWLTVVDNGPIGFGWLRASRRELDEAQSTPWRPVHLHRRDLDPLKPGDVVCVEIEIQPTSCRFRAGDKLNLVISGHDYGQYPPGVPIARHSDTVNKGRHVIHFGNKYDSHLLLPVIPAVKNSYSQKNSLIKMTIACRRIPSWSEKRFLEEYTGVHAEMTQHISNGIPLLRNYTQVVGIPYVDVKGVPTGGLAAWDAVTTLGWTTLKGLWGSFQSPSYKASAGSHVFADISSQTGILSQSFAEIMFDPTGFERRSKKAAMLLVLLAGSRVGAHSEPSEADLEARSNHIGKVGAGTGLFRYVLNRAVDPSDIRSFFEGTPFSTADWTTMAAFEQYWFSDRKSAIAFLAEDERSNKIFGTLPKSFDLVRSFAVIGDENIVVEKDLSF
;
A
#
# COMPACT_ATOMS: atom_id res chain seq x y z
N MET A 1 -31.49 22.44 0.18
CA MET A 1 -31.99 22.66 -1.21
C MET A 1 -32.16 24.15 -1.53
N ALA A 2 -32.83 24.96 -0.71
CA ALA A 2 -32.99 26.40 -0.97
C ALA A 2 -31.66 27.21 -1.03
N ASP A 3 -30.64 26.85 -0.24
CA ASP A 3 -29.32 27.51 -0.29
C ASP A 3 -28.49 27.14 -1.54
N ILE A 4 -28.58 25.89 -2.01
CA ILE A 4 -27.80 25.41 -3.18
C ILE A 4 -28.26 26.11 -4.47
N GLU A 5 -29.57 26.23 -4.69
CA GLU A 5 -30.11 26.95 -5.86
C GLU A 5 -29.70 28.44 -5.84
N THR A 6 -29.66 29.06 -4.66
CA THR A 6 -29.27 30.46 -4.51
C THR A 6 -27.79 30.68 -4.85
N VAL A 7 -26.90 29.82 -4.33
CA VAL A 7 -25.46 29.88 -4.64
C VAL A 7 -25.20 29.64 -6.13
N GLN A 8 -25.89 28.70 -6.76
CA GLN A 8 -25.75 28.41 -8.19
C GLN A 8 -26.16 29.60 -9.07
N VAL A 9 -27.28 30.24 -8.76
CA VAL A 9 -27.73 31.46 -9.47
C VAL A 9 -26.72 32.60 -9.31
N GLU A 10 -26.13 32.74 -8.13
CA GLU A 10 -25.15 33.78 -7.85
C GLU A 10 -23.82 33.49 -8.56
N LEU A 11 -23.38 32.23 -8.64
CA LEU A 11 -22.22 31.79 -9.43
C LEU A 11 -22.43 32.10 -10.92
N GLU A 12 -23.56 31.74 -11.50
CA GLU A 12 -23.88 32.06 -12.90
C GLU A 12 -23.84 33.57 -13.19
N LYS A 13 -24.40 34.38 -12.30
CA LYS A 13 -24.35 35.84 -12.41
C LYS A 13 -22.94 36.38 -12.29
N THR A 14 -22.15 35.83 -11.36
CA THR A 14 -20.76 36.24 -11.09
C THR A 14 -19.85 35.89 -12.27
N ARG A 15 -20.03 34.70 -12.87
CA ARG A 15 -19.37 34.26 -14.11
C ARG A 15 -19.59 35.24 -15.25
N ARG A 16 -20.84 35.68 -15.48
CA ARG A 16 -21.18 36.69 -16.51
C ARG A 16 -20.49 38.04 -16.28
N LEU A 17 -20.24 38.41 -15.03
CA LEU A 17 -19.63 39.68 -14.64
C LEU A 17 -18.10 39.60 -14.52
N GLY A 18 -17.50 38.42 -14.69
CA GLY A 18 -16.06 38.21 -14.50
C GLY A 18 -15.58 38.45 -13.06
N LYS A 19 -16.45 38.27 -12.05
CA LYS A 19 -16.11 38.39 -10.63
C LYS A 19 -15.91 36.99 -10.01
N PHE A 20 -15.52 36.94 -8.74
CA PHE A 20 -15.49 35.72 -7.92
C PHE A 20 -16.41 35.90 -6.69
N ILE A 21 -16.85 34.80 -6.10
CA ILE A 21 -17.70 34.80 -4.88
C ILE A 21 -16.85 34.40 -3.69
N LYS A 22 -17.05 35.06 -2.54
CA LYS A 22 -16.44 34.66 -1.28
C LYS A 22 -17.49 34.04 -0.38
N VAL A 23 -17.27 32.80 0.03
CA VAL A 23 -18.15 32.01 0.90
C VAL A 23 -17.41 31.67 2.20
N VAL A 24 -18.13 31.68 3.32
CA VAL A 24 -17.64 31.23 4.62
C VAL A 24 -18.57 30.14 5.12
N GLU A 25 -18.04 28.93 5.27
CA GLU A 25 -18.77 27.73 5.67
C GLU A 25 -17.92 26.96 6.69
N GLY A 26 -18.48 26.71 7.87
CA GLY A 26 -17.74 26.09 8.97
C GLY A 26 -16.44 26.85 9.28
N ASP A 27 -15.31 26.12 9.24
CA ASP A 27 -13.96 26.64 9.48
C ASP A 27 -13.22 26.99 8.16
N LEU A 28 -13.95 27.16 7.05
CA LEU A 28 -13.38 27.45 5.73
C LEU A 28 -13.83 28.80 5.18
N ILE A 29 -12.90 29.45 4.49
CA ILE A 29 -13.14 30.59 3.61
C ILE A 29 -12.82 30.17 2.18
N SER A 30 -13.80 30.24 1.30
CA SER A 30 -13.69 29.82 -0.10
C SER A 30 -13.86 31.01 -1.03
N ASP A 31 -12.88 31.28 -1.88
CA ASP A 31 -13.02 32.18 -3.03
C ASP A 31 -13.32 31.32 -4.26
N LEU A 32 -14.54 31.42 -4.81
CA LEU A 32 -15.06 30.57 -5.88
C LEU A 32 -15.09 31.28 -7.23
N ASP A 33 -14.78 30.55 -8.30
CA ASP A 33 -14.78 31.01 -9.70
C ASP A 33 -13.82 32.17 -10.02
N ILE A 34 -12.68 32.22 -9.33
CA ILE A 34 -11.62 33.19 -9.62
C ILE A 34 -11.16 33.04 -11.07
N PRO A 35 -11.25 34.10 -11.92
CA PRO A 35 -10.62 34.10 -13.24
C PRO A 35 -9.10 34.23 -13.12
N VAL A 36 -8.38 33.32 -13.76
CA VAL A 36 -6.92 33.35 -13.85
C VAL A 36 -6.53 33.36 -15.33
N ALA A 37 -5.93 34.47 -15.78
CA ALA A 37 -5.40 34.57 -17.14
C ALA A 37 -4.06 33.83 -17.25
N VAL A 38 -3.97 32.88 -18.16
CA VAL A 38 -2.70 32.23 -18.55
C VAL A 38 -2.03 33.02 -19.68
N ARG A 39 -0.83 32.60 -20.12
CA ARG A 39 0.06 33.37 -21.01
C ARG A 39 -0.56 33.88 -22.32
N ASP A 40 -1.57 33.20 -22.85
CA ASP A 40 -2.25 33.57 -24.09
C ASP A 40 -3.52 34.41 -23.85
N GLY A 41 -3.81 34.75 -22.59
CA GLY A 41 -4.99 35.50 -22.18
C GLY A 41 -6.22 34.65 -21.90
N THR A 42 -6.16 33.33 -22.12
CA THR A 42 -7.26 32.42 -21.79
C THR A 42 -7.54 32.44 -20.30
N LEU A 43 -8.82 32.52 -19.92
CA LEU A 43 -9.23 32.56 -18.52
C LEU A 43 -9.58 31.16 -18.02
N LEU A 44 -8.79 30.67 -17.07
CA LEU A 44 -9.09 29.46 -16.32
C LEU A 44 -9.83 29.81 -15.01
N ARG A 45 -10.61 28.86 -14.48
CA ARG A 45 -11.44 29.08 -13.29
C ARG A 45 -10.91 28.31 -12.09
N ALA A 46 -10.69 29.03 -11.00
CA ALA A 46 -10.16 28.49 -9.75
C ALA A 46 -11.12 28.65 -8.58
N ASN A 47 -11.18 27.65 -7.72
CA ASN A 47 -11.70 27.75 -6.36
C ASN A 47 -10.53 27.66 -5.38
N VAL A 48 -10.49 28.53 -4.37
CA VAL A 48 -9.42 28.54 -3.35
C VAL A 48 -10.04 28.49 -1.96
N HIS A 49 -9.76 27.41 -1.24
CA HIS A 49 -10.23 27.13 0.11
C HIS A 49 -9.10 27.37 1.12
N ARG A 50 -9.39 28.13 2.17
CA ARG A 50 -8.43 28.55 3.20
C ARG A 50 -9.03 28.34 4.60
N PRO A 51 -8.21 28.08 5.62
CA PRO A 51 -8.68 28.04 7.00
C PRO A 51 -9.17 29.41 7.49
N LEU A 52 -10.36 29.44 8.09
CA LEU A 52 -10.93 30.60 8.77
C LEU A 52 -10.04 30.99 9.97
N GLY A 53 -9.83 32.29 10.17
CA GLY A 53 -9.02 32.81 11.27
C GLY A 53 -7.51 32.80 11.05
N GLN A 54 -7.02 32.36 9.88
CA GLN A 54 -5.60 32.40 9.50
C GLN A 54 -5.28 33.33 8.33
N GLU A 55 -6.14 34.31 8.03
CA GLU A 55 -6.00 35.20 6.88
C GLU A 55 -4.73 36.07 6.92
N GLY A 56 -4.15 36.27 8.12
CA GLY A 56 -2.87 36.96 8.31
C GLY A 56 -1.63 36.09 8.11
N HIS A 57 -1.79 34.78 7.95
CA HIS A 57 -0.70 33.82 7.78
C HIS A 57 -0.51 33.44 6.31
N LYS A 58 0.75 33.37 5.88
CA LYS A 58 1.11 32.83 4.57
C LYS A 58 1.27 31.32 4.68
N LEU A 59 0.46 30.58 3.95
CA LEU A 59 0.37 29.13 4.03
C LEU A 59 0.80 28.44 2.73
N PRO A 60 1.26 27.17 2.80
CA PRO A 60 1.52 26.35 1.62
C PRO A 60 0.23 26.01 0.87
N VAL A 61 0.33 25.78 -0.44
CA VAL A 61 -0.83 25.53 -1.30
C VAL A 61 -0.77 24.14 -1.92
N LEU A 62 -1.86 23.39 -1.79
CA LEU A 62 -2.13 22.15 -2.52
C LEU A 62 -2.98 22.48 -3.75
N PHE A 63 -2.35 22.37 -4.91
CA PHE A 63 -2.92 22.65 -6.21
C PHE A 63 -3.44 21.36 -6.85
N ASN A 64 -4.76 21.26 -7.01
CA ASN A 64 -5.42 20.16 -7.69
C ASN A 64 -5.91 20.70 -9.03
N TYR A 65 -5.22 20.29 -10.09
CA TYR A 65 -5.50 20.70 -11.46
C TYR A 65 -6.22 19.56 -12.18
N SER A 66 -7.40 19.82 -12.74
CA SER A 66 -8.31 18.75 -13.15
C SER A 66 -8.94 18.92 -14.51
N VAL A 67 -9.31 17.79 -15.11
CA VAL A 67 -10.24 17.71 -16.24
C VAL A 67 -11.66 17.26 -15.83
N TYR A 68 -11.91 17.03 -14.53
CA TYR A 68 -13.12 16.41 -13.98
C TYR A 68 -14.13 17.38 -13.32
N GLY A 69 -13.83 18.67 -13.32
CA GLY A 69 -14.69 19.69 -12.72
C GLY A 69 -14.29 19.99 -11.28
N LYS A 70 -14.01 21.27 -11.01
CA LYS A 70 -13.61 21.78 -9.69
C LYS A 70 -14.77 21.93 -8.69
N ASP A 71 -16.02 21.82 -9.14
CA ASP A 71 -17.23 22.04 -8.35
C ASP A 71 -17.93 20.72 -7.94
N GLY A 72 -17.26 19.56 -8.11
CA GLY A 72 -17.77 18.26 -7.70
C GLY A 72 -18.77 17.64 -8.67
N GLU A 73 -18.66 17.95 -9.96
CA GLU A 73 -19.61 17.51 -10.99
C GLU A 73 -19.57 16.01 -11.31
N THR A 74 -18.51 15.31 -10.90
CA THR A 74 -18.40 13.86 -11.06
C THR A 74 -19.25 13.13 -10.01
N ASP A 75 -20.29 12.44 -10.46
CA ASP A 75 -21.10 11.57 -9.60
C ASP A 75 -20.31 10.31 -9.23
N ILE A 76 -19.85 10.23 -7.97
CA ILE A 76 -19.09 9.08 -7.46
C ILE A 76 -19.91 7.79 -7.36
N SER A 77 -21.25 7.88 -7.40
CA SER A 77 -22.14 6.72 -7.30
C SER A 77 -22.12 5.81 -8.53
N ILE A 78 -21.50 6.27 -9.63
CA ILE A 78 -21.28 5.45 -10.83
C ILE A 78 -20.30 4.30 -10.59
N PHE A 79 -19.47 4.39 -9.55
CA PHE A 79 -18.51 3.36 -9.20
C PHE A 79 -19.13 2.31 -8.27
N PRO A 80 -18.81 1.02 -8.47
CA PRO A 80 -19.31 -0.02 -7.58
C PRO A 80 -18.73 0.12 -6.18
N ALA A 81 -19.42 -0.42 -5.17
CA ALA A 81 -18.94 -0.43 -3.78
C ALA A 81 -17.53 -1.05 -3.63
N ALA A 82 -17.17 -1.97 -4.52
CA ALA A 82 -15.83 -2.57 -4.61
C ALA A 82 -14.71 -1.54 -4.87
N ALA A 83 -15.04 -0.29 -5.23
CA ALA A 83 -14.10 0.82 -5.37
C ALA A 83 -13.56 1.38 -4.04
N GLY A 84 -14.14 0.98 -2.92
CA GLY A 84 -13.66 1.34 -1.58
C GLY A 84 -13.83 2.82 -1.21
N LEU A 85 -14.72 3.53 -1.91
CA LEU A 85 -15.09 4.91 -1.59
C LEU A 85 -16.02 4.94 -0.37
N ASP A 86 -15.43 5.10 0.81
CA ASP A 86 -16.15 5.29 2.08
C ASP A 86 -16.42 6.78 2.31
N THR A 87 -17.65 7.22 2.02
CA THR A 87 -18.06 8.63 2.15
C THR A 87 -18.03 9.13 3.60
N ALA A 88 -18.03 8.23 4.60
CA ALA A 88 -17.90 8.64 6.01
C ALA A 88 -16.51 9.21 6.34
N ARG A 89 -15.52 9.03 5.46
CA ARG A 89 -14.14 9.57 5.61
C ARG A 89 -13.94 10.90 4.92
N LEU A 90 -14.93 11.36 4.17
CA LEU A 90 -14.84 12.55 3.31
C LEU A 90 -15.65 13.67 3.95
N THR A 91 -15.15 14.91 3.88
CA THR A 91 -15.96 16.07 4.25
C THR A 91 -16.91 16.44 3.11
N GLU A 92 -17.88 17.31 3.40
CA GLU A 92 -18.82 17.82 2.39
C GLU A 92 -18.15 18.64 1.27
N HIS A 93 -16.88 19.04 1.45
CA HIS A 93 -16.10 19.81 0.48
C HIS A 93 -15.17 18.94 -0.40
N TYR A 94 -15.18 17.62 -0.20
CA TYR A 94 -14.35 16.72 -1.00
C TYR A 94 -14.80 16.69 -2.47
N VAL A 95 -13.85 16.93 -3.37
CA VAL A 95 -14.02 16.69 -4.80
C VAL A 95 -13.30 15.40 -5.13
N PHE A 96 -13.96 14.55 -5.92
CA PHE A 96 -13.44 13.23 -6.31
C PHE A 96 -11.99 13.31 -6.79
N GLU A 97 -11.11 12.46 -6.22
CA GLU A 97 -9.68 12.34 -6.48
C GLU A 97 -8.78 13.51 -6.03
N ALA A 98 -9.36 14.58 -5.52
CA ALA A 98 -8.63 15.76 -5.07
C ALA A 98 -8.33 15.75 -3.56
N ALA A 99 -7.56 16.74 -3.09
CA ALA A 99 -7.28 16.97 -1.68
C ALA A 99 -8.51 17.52 -0.96
N ASP A 100 -9.03 16.82 0.05
CA ASP A 100 -10.16 17.28 0.86
C ASP A 100 -9.87 18.63 1.58
N PRO A 101 -10.58 19.73 1.25
CA PRO A 101 -10.33 21.04 1.85
C PRO A 101 -10.55 21.05 3.36
N GLY A 102 -11.54 20.32 3.87
CA GLY A 102 -11.82 20.26 5.30
C GLY A 102 -10.69 19.57 6.08
N TRP A 103 -10.11 18.51 5.51
CA TRP A 103 -8.99 17.82 6.14
C TRP A 103 -7.68 18.63 6.09
N TRP A 104 -7.36 19.20 4.93
CA TRP A 104 -6.08 19.87 4.71
C TRP A 104 -6.04 21.30 5.28
N CYS A 105 -7.13 22.08 5.17
CA CYS A 105 -7.14 23.45 5.70
C CYS A 105 -7.08 23.48 7.23
N SER A 106 -7.77 22.54 7.91
CA SER A 106 -7.66 22.38 9.37
C SER A 106 -6.24 22.04 9.83
N ARG A 107 -5.35 21.67 8.91
CA ARG A 107 -3.94 21.33 9.16
C ARG A 107 -2.95 22.38 8.61
N GLY A 108 -3.43 23.58 8.28
CA GLY A 108 -2.60 24.72 7.90
C GLY A 108 -2.17 24.73 6.44
N TYR A 109 -2.92 24.09 5.55
CA TYR A 109 -2.74 24.16 4.10
C TYR A 109 -3.85 24.98 3.45
N ILE A 110 -3.59 25.46 2.24
CA ILE A 110 -4.60 26.03 1.35
C ILE A 110 -4.86 25.02 0.25
N VAL A 111 -6.12 24.79 -0.10
CA VAL A 111 -6.49 23.88 -1.20
C VAL A 111 -7.03 24.71 -2.35
N ALA A 112 -6.39 24.59 -3.52
CA ALA A 112 -6.81 25.24 -4.75
C ALA A 112 -7.26 24.19 -5.77
N TYR A 113 -8.46 24.34 -6.31
CA TYR A 113 -8.99 23.55 -7.40
C TYR A 113 -9.08 24.39 -8.65
N VAL A 114 -8.60 23.87 -9.78
CA VAL A 114 -8.67 24.61 -11.06
C VAL A 114 -9.08 23.69 -12.17
N ASP A 115 -10.06 24.14 -12.97
CA ASP A 115 -10.44 23.49 -14.21
C ASP A 115 -9.37 23.72 -15.28
N ALA A 116 -8.89 22.65 -15.91
CA ALA A 116 -8.01 22.72 -17.06
C ALA A 116 -8.65 23.47 -18.23
N ARG A 117 -7.81 23.92 -19.17
CA ARG A 117 -8.26 24.61 -20.39
C ARG A 117 -9.38 23.83 -21.08
N GLY A 118 -10.43 24.55 -21.47
CA GLY A 118 -11.62 24.00 -22.12
C GLY A 118 -12.44 23.03 -21.27
N SER A 119 -12.07 22.79 -20.01
CA SER A 119 -12.84 21.93 -19.10
C SER A 119 -13.83 22.75 -18.30
N PHE A 120 -15.08 22.27 -18.23
CA PHE A 120 -16.13 22.83 -17.37
C PHE A 120 -16.25 24.36 -17.45
N GLN A 121 -15.79 25.08 -16.42
CA GLN A 121 -15.96 26.53 -16.35
C GLN A 121 -14.84 27.33 -17.02
N SER A 122 -13.70 26.70 -17.33
CA SER A 122 -12.56 27.32 -17.99
C SER A 122 -12.78 27.54 -19.49
N ASP A 123 -12.25 28.65 -20.00
CA ASP A 123 -12.35 29.01 -21.42
C ASP A 123 -11.37 28.18 -22.29
N GLY A 124 -11.45 28.35 -23.60
CA GLY A 124 -10.60 27.67 -24.59
C GLY A 124 -11.15 26.32 -25.06
N ASP A 125 -10.40 25.67 -25.96
CA ASP A 125 -10.70 24.33 -26.46
C ASP A 125 -10.00 23.27 -25.60
N LYS A 126 -10.65 22.13 -25.38
CA LYS A 126 -10.15 21.04 -24.54
C LYS A 126 -9.37 20.05 -25.37
N SER A 127 -8.09 19.91 -25.06
CA SER A 127 -7.18 18.92 -25.61
C SER A 127 -7.03 17.72 -24.65
N TYR A 128 -6.68 16.56 -25.20
CA TYR A 128 -6.52 15.32 -24.46
C TYR A 128 -5.07 15.15 -24.00
N TYR A 129 -4.80 15.60 -22.76
CA TYR A 129 -3.52 15.49 -22.04
C TYR A 129 -2.28 15.92 -22.86
N SER A 130 -2.35 17.09 -23.47
CA SER A 130 -1.24 17.66 -24.25
C SER A 130 -0.44 18.69 -23.48
N ARG A 131 0.69 19.09 -24.09
CA ARG A 131 1.69 19.96 -23.47
C ARG A 131 1.18 21.37 -23.12
N ASP A 132 0.26 21.92 -23.90
CA ASP A 132 -0.42 23.20 -23.62
C ASP A 132 -1.06 23.21 -22.23
N VAL A 133 -1.71 22.13 -21.82
CA VAL A 133 -2.27 21.98 -20.47
C VAL A 133 -1.16 21.99 -19.40
N GLY A 134 -0.01 21.39 -19.68
CA GLY A 134 1.18 21.47 -18.81
C GLY A 134 1.71 22.90 -18.67
N LEU A 135 1.73 23.65 -19.77
CA LEU A 135 2.16 25.05 -19.81
C LEU A 135 1.19 25.98 -19.08
N ASP A 136 -0.11 25.74 -19.17
CA ASP A 136 -1.10 26.47 -18.37
C ASP A 136 -0.96 26.19 -16.88
N GLY A 137 -0.71 24.93 -16.51
CA GLY A 137 -0.42 24.57 -15.12
C GLY A 137 0.84 25.22 -14.57
N TYR A 138 1.86 25.48 -15.41
CA TYR A 138 3.00 26.33 -15.02
C TYR A 138 2.54 27.74 -14.63
N ASP A 139 1.71 28.38 -15.47
CA ASP A 139 1.24 29.74 -15.21
C ASP A 139 0.39 29.80 -13.93
N LEU A 140 -0.43 28.77 -13.68
CA LEU A 140 -1.24 28.61 -12.47
C LEU A 140 -0.39 28.44 -11.22
N VAL A 141 0.67 27.62 -11.25
CA VAL A 141 1.60 27.46 -10.11
C VAL A 141 2.22 28.81 -9.75
N GLU A 142 2.71 29.56 -10.73
CA GLU A 142 3.34 30.86 -10.51
C GLU A 142 2.33 31.93 -10.08
N TRP A 143 1.07 31.83 -10.52
CA TRP A 143 -0.01 32.69 -10.05
C TRP A 143 -0.37 32.40 -8.59
N LEU A 144 -0.54 31.13 -8.21
CA LEU A 144 -0.85 30.70 -6.84
C LEU A 144 0.26 31.13 -5.86
N ALA A 145 1.52 31.03 -6.28
CA ALA A 145 2.67 31.40 -5.46
C ALA A 145 2.74 32.90 -5.11
N LYS A 146 2.15 33.76 -5.95
CA LYS A 146 2.18 35.23 -5.78
C LYS A 146 1.04 35.78 -4.94
N GLN A 147 0.08 34.94 -4.55
CA GLN A 147 -1.07 35.38 -3.77
C GLN A 147 -0.67 35.79 -2.35
N GLN A 148 -1.35 36.78 -1.78
CA GLN A 148 -0.98 37.34 -0.46
C GLN A 148 -1.05 36.33 0.68
N TRP A 149 -1.92 35.31 0.54
CA TRP A 149 -2.12 34.20 1.47
C TRP A 149 -1.15 33.04 1.24
N SER A 150 -0.37 33.04 0.15
CA SER A 150 0.56 31.97 -0.18
C SER A 150 1.94 32.23 0.43
N ASN A 151 2.59 31.18 0.92
CA ASN A 151 4.01 31.23 1.31
C ASN A 151 4.97 31.09 0.11
N GLY A 152 4.44 31.00 -1.12
CA GLY A 152 5.20 30.85 -2.35
C GLY A 152 5.62 29.41 -2.68
N LYS A 153 5.23 28.42 -1.86
CA LYS A 153 5.50 26.99 -2.07
C LYS A 153 4.20 26.27 -2.44
N ILE A 154 4.18 25.74 -3.65
CA ILE A 154 3.03 25.01 -4.20
C ILE A 154 3.38 23.53 -4.30
N ALA A 155 2.48 22.65 -3.90
CA ALA A 155 2.53 21.25 -4.29
C ALA A 155 1.33 20.91 -5.15
N MET A 156 1.52 20.02 -6.12
CA MET A 156 0.38 19.42 -6.80
C MET A 156 -0.03 18.11 -6.13
N TYR A 157 -1.31 17.79 -6.22
CA TYR A 157 -1.94 16.66 -5.54
C TYR A 157 -3.08 16.08 -6.38
N GLY A 158 -3.29 14.78 -6.27
CA GLY A 158 -4.52 14.11 -6.69
C GLY A 158 -4.27 12.79 -7.40
N ALA A 159 -5.35 12.06 -7.65
CA ALA A 159 -5.32 10.75 -8.31
C ALA A 159 -5.68 10.76 -9.80
N SER A 160 -5.32 9.71 -10.54
CA SER A 160 -5.77 9.48 -11.94
C SER A 160 -5.46 10.67 -12.85
N GLY A 161 -6.46 11.34 -13.44
CA GLY A 161 -6.28 12.51 -14.30
C GLY A 161 -5.55 13.66 -13.61
N TYR A 162 -5.78 13.88 -12.31
CA TYR A 162 -4.99 14.84 -11.53
C TYR A 162 -3.51 14.42 -11.51
N ALA A 163 -3.21 13.14 -11.28
CA ALA A 163 -1.84 12.62 -11.29
C ALA A 163 -1.19 12.73 -12.68
N MET A 164 -1.94 12.51 -13.76
CA MET A 164 -1.45 12.70 -15.13
C MET A 164 -1.08 14.16 -15.43
N LEU A 165 -1.90 15.12 -14.97
CA LEU A 165 -1.59 16.54 -15.12
C LEU A 165 -0.38 16.96 -14.29
N GLN A 166 -0.12 16.34 -13.14
CA GLN A 166 1.11 16.56 -12.38
C GLN A 166 2.36 16.26 -13.22
N TRP A 167 2.35 15.19 -14.02
CA TRP A 167 3.49 14.85 -14.88
C TRP A 167 3.75 15.90 -15.95
N LEU A 168 2.70 16.41 -16.59
CA LEU A 168 2.80 17.46 -17.60
C LEU A 168 3.33 18.76 -17.00
N VAL A 169 2.74 19.22 -15.89
CA VAL A 169 3.11 20.50 -15.26
C VAL A 169 4.52 20.44 -14.66
N ALA A 170 4.85 19.38 -13.92
CA ALA A 170 6.17 19.26 -13.30
C ALA A 170 7.30 19.14 -14.33
N ALA A 171 7.03 18.59 -15.51
CA ALA A 171 8.00 18.51 -16.61
C ALA A 171 8.34 19.90 -17.21
N GLU A 172 7.47 20.89 -17.07
CA GLU A 172 7.72 22.28 -17.46
C GLU A 172 8.47 23.08 -16.36
N GLN A 173 8.79 22.45 -15.23
CA GLN A 173 9.64 22.98 -14.15
C GLN A 173 9.23 24.36 -13.59
N PRO A 174 7.99 24.57 -13.10
CA PRO A 174 7.63 25.83 -12.46
C PRO A 174 8.51 26.10 -11.21
N PRO A 175 9.18 27.26 -11.10
CA PRO A 175 10.07 27.56 -9.98
C PRO A 175 9.42 27.46 -8.59
N SER A 176 8.12 27.77 -8.49
CA SER A 176 7.38 27.68 -7.23
C SER A 176 6.80 26.30 -6.92
N LEU A 177 6.92 25.33 -7.83
CA LEU A 177 6.51 23.94 -7.59
C LEU A 177 7.52 23.24 -6.66
N ALA A 178 7.14 23.13 -5.38
CA ALA A 178 7.98 22.61 -4.32
C ALA A 178 7.88 21.09 -4.14
N ALA A 179 6.77 20.47 -4.56
CA ALA A 179 6.58 19.01 -4.51
C ALA A 179 5.41 18.53 -5.39
N ILE A 180 5.34 17.24 -5.67
CA ILE A 180 4.16 16.58 -6.27
C ILE A 180 3.79 15.30 -5.50
N ILE A 181 2.49 15.02 -5.40
CA ILE A 181 1.92 13.75 -4.91
C ILE A 181 0.99 13.16 -5.98
N PRO A 182 1.58 12.51 -7.01
CA PRO A 182 0.82 11.80 -8.02
C PRO A 182 0.39 10.44 -7.49
N ILE A 183 -0.93 10.23 -7.43
CA ILE A 183 -1.55 8.99 -6.97
C ILE A 183 -2.09 8.24 -8.19
N ASP A 184 -1.43 7.18 -8.61
CA ASP A 184 -1.83 6.35 -9.75
C ASP A 184 -2.11 7.19 -11.02
N GLY A 185 -1.06 7.61 -11.72
CA GLY A 185 -1.16 8.43 -12.94
C GLY A 185 -0.38 7.83 -14.11
N MET A 186 -1.06 7.61 -15.23
CA MET A 186 -0.44 7.05 -16.44
C MET A 186 0.44 8.08 -17.18
N THR A 187 1.29 7.61 -18.10
CA THR A 187 2.32 8.42 -18.77
C THR A 187 2.40 8.20 -20.28
N ASP A 188 1.79 7.14 -20.80
CA ASP A 188 1.74 6.79 -22.23
C ASP A 188 0.32 6.32 -22.55
N LEU A 189 -0.53 7.25 -22.99
CA LEU A 189 -1.93 7.00 -23.31
C LEU A 189 -2.11 5.86 -24.33
N TYR A 190 -1.21 5.73 -25.30
CA TYR A 190 -1.28 4.67 -26.31
C TYR A 190 -1.11 3.30 -25.66
N ARG A 191 -0.02 3.08 -24.92
CA ARG A 191 0.31 1.75 -24.39
C ARG A 191 -0.47 1.39 -23.12
N GLU A 192 -0.98 2.37 -22.39
CA GLU A 192 -1.54 2.17 -21.04
C GLU A 192 -3.07 2.23 -21.02
N MET A 193 -3.68 2.99 -21.92
CA MET A 193 -5.14 3.12 -21.98
C MET A 193 -5.71 2.63 -23.31
N SER A 194 -5.30 3.23 -24.43
CA SER A 194 -5.99 3.16 -25.73
C SER A 194 -5.71 1.90 -26.54
N MET A 195 -4.46 1.45 -26.59
CA MET A 195 -3.95 0.42 -27.51
C MET A 195 -3.05 -0.58 -26.78
N LYS A 196 -3.57 -1.23 -25.73
CA LYS A 196 -2.79 -2.15 -24.88
C LYS A 196 -2.25 -3.31 -25.71
N GLY A 197 -0.92 -3.42 -25.81
CA GLY A 197 -0.29 -4.41 -26.68
C GLY A 197 -0.61 -4.22 -28.17
N GLY A 198 -1.06 -3.04 -28.60
CA GLY A 198 -1.55 -2.78 -29.95
C GLY A 198 -2.99 -3.24 -30.22
N ILE A 199 -3.73 -3.64 -29.18
CA ILE A 199 -5.14 -4.01 -29.22
C ILE A 199 -5.97 -2.82 -28.74
N ARG A 200 -6.97 -2.41 -29.51
CA ARG A 200 -7.86 -1.30 -29.14
C ARG A 200 -8.67 -1.66 -27.90
N GLU A 201 -8.63 -0.80 -26.90
CA GLU A 201 -9.52 -0.86 -25.75
C GLU A 201 -10.92 -0.34 -26.16
N THR A 202 -11.97 -1.02 -25.74
CA THR A 202 -13.35 -0.84 -26.25
C THR A 202 -14.40 -0.62 -25.18
N GLN A 203 -14.03 -0.39 -23.92
CA GLN A 203 -15.00 -0.14 -22.85
C GLN A 203 -14.62 1.05 -21.97
N PHE A 204 -13.52 1.02 -21.23
CA PHE A 204 -13.13 2.12 -20.37
C PHE A 204 -12.87 3.42 -21.15
N SER A 205 -12.21 3.33 -22.31
CA SER A 205 -11.93 4.47 -23.18
C SER A 205 -13.19 5.03 -23.87
N GLU A 206 -14.23 4.21 -24.05
CA GLU A 206 -15.53 4.68 -24.56
C GLU A 206 -16.39 5.32 -23.46
N LEU A 207 -16.26 4.84 -22.22
CA LEU A 207 -16.91 5.43 -21.05
C LEU A 207 -16.24 6.74 -20.60
N TYR A 208 -14.93 6.87 -20.77
CA TYR A 208 -14.18 8.05 -20.31
C TYR A 208 -14.75 9.38 -20.83
N PRO A 209 -15.03 9.56 -22.14
CA PRO A 209 -15.65 10.79 -22.64
C PRO A 209 -16.99 11.12 -22.00
N MET A 210 -17.80 10.09 -21.73
CA MET A 210 -19.15 10.26 -21.19
C MET A 210 -19.11 10.88 -19.79
N PHE A 211 -18.10 10.54 -18.98
CA PHE A 211 -18.00 11.00 -17.60
C PHE A 211 -17.07 12.21 -17.40
N PHE A 212 -16.04 12.36 -18.24
CA PHE A 212 -14.89 13.22 -17.90
C PHE A 212 -14.49 14.22 -18.99
N ASN A 213 -15.12 14.18 -20.17
CA ASN A 213 -14.71 14.98 -21.31
C ASN A 213 -15.71 16.09 -21.64
N TRP A 214 -15.98 16.94 -20.65
CA TRP A 214 -16.93 18.06 -20.78
C TRP A 214 -16.21 19.41 -20.87
N GLY A 215 -16.78 20.29 -21.69
CA GLY A 215 -16.27 21.62 -22.02
C GLY A 215 -17.32 22.46 -22.73
N LYS A 216 -17.15 23.79 -22.74
CA LYS A 216 -18.10 24.71 -23.40
C LYS A 216 -17.83 24.94 -24.89
N ASN A 217 -16.59 24.67 -25.34
CA ASN A 217 -16.13 24.88 -26.71
C ASN A 217 -15.78 23.54 -27.38
N LEU A 218 -14.80 23.52 -28.29
CA LEU A 218 -14.38 22.28 -28.93
C LEU A 218 -13.70 21.38 -27.90
N VAL A 219 -14.03 20.10 -27.96
CA VAL A 219 -13.46 19.06 -27.11
C VAL A 219 -12.89 17.98 -28.02
N GLU A 220 -11.62 17.67 -27.85
CA GLU A 220 -10.97 16.54 -28.53
C GLU A 220 -11.65 15.23 -28.14
N ASP A 221 -12.06 14.43 -29.14
CA ASP A 221 -12.66 13.12 -28.91
C ASP A 221 -11.56 12.06 -28.81
N PRO A 222 -11.26 11.53 -27.60
CA PRO A 222 -10.21 10.53 -27.44
C PRO A 222 -10.60 9.18 -28.08
N THR A 223 -11.89 8.92 -28.36
CA THR A 223 -12.33 7.69 -29.03
C THR A 223 -12.07 7.71 -30.53
N ASP A 224 -12.17 8.89 -31.15
CA ASP A 224 -11.79 9.06 -32.56
C ASP A 224 -10.29 8.92 -32.73
N GLY A 225 -9.48 9.47 -31.80
CA GLY A 225 -8.03 9.30 -31.80
C GLY A 225 -7.60 7.83 -31.85
N CYS A 226 -8.29 6.93 -31.14
CA CYS A 226 -8.03 5.49 -31.24
C CYS A 226 -8.29 4.91 -32.65
N LYS A 227 -9.31 5.42 -33.35
CA LYS A 227 -9.72 4.92 -34.68
C LYS A 227 -8.87 5.50 -35.80
N THR A 228 -8.56 6.79 -35.72
CA THR A 228 -7.81 7.53 -36.74
C THR A 228 -6.29 7.40 -36.57
N HIS A 229 -5.82 7.15 -35.34
CA HIS A 229 -4.41 6.91 -35.02
C HIS A 229 -4.19 5.50 -34.40
N PRO A 230 -4.38 4.40 -35.16
CA PRO A 230 -4.20 3.03 -34.64
C PRO A 230 -2.73 2.62 -34.42
N TYR A 231 -1.79 3.47 -34.80
CA TYR A 231 -0.34 3.27 -34.65
C TYR A 231 0.23 4.25 -33.65
N PHE A 232 1.36 3.92 -33.04
CA PHE A 232 2.09 4.85 -32.19
C PHE A 232 2.85 5.87 -33.06
N ASP A 233 2.16 6.96 -33.42
CA ASP A 233 2.59 8.02 -34.33
C ASP A 233 2.82 9.36 -33.59
N GLU A 234 2.98 10.45 -34.36
CA GLU A 234 3.23 11.79 -33.82
C GLU A 234 2.12 12.30 -32.91
N TYR A 235 0.86 11.92 -33.17
CA TYR A 235 -0.28 12.30 -32.34
C TYR A 235 -0.11 11.74 -30.93
N TRP A 236 0.17 10.44 -30.79
CA TRP A 236 0.39 9.83 -29.47
C TRP A 236 1.69 10.29 -28.80
N GLN A 237 2.75 10.52 -29.57
CA GLN A 237 4.01 11.05 -29.04
C GLN A 237 3.84 12.45 -28.44
N SER A 238 2.98 13.28 -29.03
CA SER A 238 2.71 14.64 -28.54
C SER A 238 2.09 14.70 -27.14
N LYS A 239 1.52 13.58 -26.67
CA LYS A 239 0.84 13.44 -25.37
C LYS A 239 1.73 12.82 -24.29
N ILE A 240 2.99 12.49 -24.60
CA ILE A 240 3.92 11.93 -23.62
C ILE A 240 4.60 13.08 -22.85
N PRO A 241 4.43 13.19 -21.51
CA PRO A 241 5.11 14.19 -20.71
C PRO A 241 6.63 13.94 -20.69
N ALA A 242 7.41 15.03 -20.67
CA ALA A 242 8.87 14.99 -20.57
C ALA A 242 9.35 14.70 -19.13
N ILE A 243 8.97 13.55 -18.57
CA ILE A 243 9.13 13.19 -17.15
C ILE A 243 10.59 13.32 -16.66
N SER A 244 11.59 13.07 -17.51
CA SER A 244 13.00 13.24 -17.18
C SER A 244 13.39 14.67 -16.80
N ASN A 245 12.53 15.64 -17.10
CA ASN A 245 12.70 17.04 -16.70
C ASN A 245 12.20 17.31 -15.27
N ILE A 246 11.46 16.42 -14.63
CA ILE A 246 10.94 16.68 -13.28
C ILE A 246 12.10 16.73 -12.28
N GLN A 247 12.17 17.83 -11.53
CA GLN A 247 13.21 18.09 -10.52
C GLN A 247 12.65 18.28 -9.10
N CYS A 248 11.40 18.70 -8.96
CA CYS A 248 10.79 18.86 -7.65
C CYS A 248 10.68 17.49 -6.94
N PRO A 249 10.72 17.48 -5.59
CA PRO A 249 10.41 16.30 -4.80
C PRO A 249 9.10 15.62 -5.23
N ALA A 250 9.11 14.28 -5.35
CA ALA A 250 7.93 13.51 -5.74
C ALA A 250 7.65 12.37 -4.75
N TYR A 251 6.42 12.33 -4.21
CA TYR A 251 5.91 11.17 -3.48
C TYR A 251 4.90 10.43 -4.34
N ILE A 252 5.36 9.38 -5.00
CA ILE A 252 4.60 8.63 -5.99
C ILE A 252 3.86 7.50 -5.27
N ILE A 253 2.53 7.55 -5.30
CA ILE A 253 1.67 6.51 -4.73
C ILE A 253 1.10 5.68 -5.87
N CYS A 254 1.28 4.37 -5.80
CA CYS A 254 0.89 3.42 -6.81
C CYS A 254 0.04 2.31 -6.18
N SER A 255 -0.90 1.77 -6.92
CA SER A 255 -1.69 0.61 -6.52
C SER A 255 -1.37 -0.60 -7.38
N TRP A 256 -1.16 -1.77 -6.76
CA TRP A 256 -1.25 -3.06 -7.47
C TRP A 256 -2.70 -3.38 -7.89
N GLY A 257 -3.68 -2.72 -7.28
CA GLY A 257 -5.09 -2.85 -7.59
C GLY A 257 -5.52 -2.05 -8.82
N ASP A 258 -4.72 -1.10 -9.31
CA ASP A 258 -5.05 -0.26 -10.48
C ASP A 258 -4.41 -0.79 -11.79
N HIS A 259 -4.07 -2.09 -11.81
CA HIS A 259 -3.57 -2.78 -13.00
C HIS A 259 -4.50 -2.55 -14.20
N ALA A 260 -3.92 -2.48 -15.40
CA ALA A 260 -4.60 -2.17 -16.66
C ALA A 260 -5.07 -0.71 -16.85
N ILE A 261 -4.86 0.19 -15.89
CA ILE A 261 -4.97 1.64 -16.11
C ILE A 261 -3.66 2.33 -15.73
N HIS A 262 -3.42 2.72 -14.47
CA HIS A 262 -2.31 3.63 -14.16
C HIS A 262 -1.06 2.94 -13.65
N THR A 263 -1.12 1.74 -13.05
CA THR A 263 0.05 1.12 -12.38
C THR A 263 1.30 1.13 -13.26
N ARG A 264 1.18 0.76 -14.54
CA ARG A 264 2.30 0.74 -15.49
C ARG A 264 2.91 2.13 -15.68
N GLY A 265 2.08 3.15 -15.86
CA GLY A 265 2.54 4.52 -16.09
C GLY A 265 3.10 5.17 -14.82
N THR A 266 2.52 4.91 -13.66
CA THR A 266 3.05 5.37 -12.37
C THR A 266 4.47 4.86 -12.14
N LEU A 267 4.72 3.58 -12.44
CA LEU A 267 6.06 2.98 -12.33
C LEU A 267 7.01 3.47 -13.44
N ASN A 268 6.50 3.79 -14.63
CA ASN A 268 7.28 4.48 -15.67
C ASN A 268 7.73 5.87 -15.22
N ALA A 269 6.85 6.62 -14.56
CA ALA A 269 7.20 7.93 -14.02
C ALA A 269 8.32 7.81 -12.99
N TRP A 270 8.20 6.86 -12.05
CA TRP A 270 9.27 6.55 -11.11
C TRP A 270 10.60 6.28 -11.81
N GLU A 271 10.63 5.41 -12.83
CA GLU A 271 11.87 5.05 -13.54
C GLU A 271 12.49 6.27 -14.27
N ARG A 272 11.67 7.16 -14.82
CA ARG A 272 12.11 8.29 -15.66
C ARG A 272 12.53 9.54 -14.87
N ILE A 273 12.05 9.74 -13.63
CA ILE A 273 12.50 10.83 -12.77
C ILE A 273 13.90 10.50 -12.22
N THR A 274 14.94 11.22 -12.66
CA THR A 274 16.34 10.87 -12.32
C THR A 274 17.09 11.95 -11.52
N LYS A 275 16.58 13.20 -11.48
CA LYS A 275 17.28 14.35 -10.90
C LYS A 275 16.69 14.83 -9.57
N GLY A 276 15.41 14.53 -9.30
CA GLY A 276 14.69 14.95 -8.10
C GLY A 276 14.69 13.91 -6.98
N GLU A 277 14.45 14.38 -5.76
CA GLU A 277 14.22 13.51 -4.60
C GLU A 277 12.87 12.81 -4.76
N LYS A 278 12.85 11.48 -4.68
CA LYS A 278 11.63 10.70 -4.94
C LYS A 278 11.45 9.55 -3.95
N TYR A 279 10.19 9.25 -3.67
CA TYR A 279 9.74 8.11 -2.88
C TYR A 279 8.61 7.39 -3.62
N LEU A 280 8.61 6.07 -3.59
CA LEU A 280 7.59 5.22 -4.21
C LEU A 280 6.90 4.38 -3.13
N GLU A 281 5.58 4.47 -3.07
CA GLU A 281 4.72 3.59 -2.28
C GLU A 281 3.85 2.76 -3.23
N ILE A 282 3.81 1.44 -3.05
CA ILE A 282 2.95 0.54 -3.83
C ILE A 282 2.04 -0.28 -2.91
N HIS A 283 0.76 0.07 -2.83
CA HIS A 283 -0.19 -0.56 -1.93
C HIS A 283 -1.01 -1.67 -2.60
N GLN A 284 -1.67 -2.49 -1.78
CA GLN A 284 -2.52 -3.59 -2.24
C GLN A 284 -4.01 -3.26 -2.34
N HIS A 285 -4.43 -2.12 -1.79
CA HIS A 285 -5.86 -1.71 -1.74
C HIS A 285 -6.35 -1.09 -3.04
N GLN A 286 -7.64 -0.82 -3.15
CA GLN A 286 -8.17 0.05 -4.21
C GLN A 286 -7.55 1.45 -4.13
N LYS A 287 -7.34 2.09 -5.27
CA LYS A 287 -6.70 3.41 -5.42
C LYS A 287 -7.29 4.47 -4.49
N TRP A 288 -8.61 4.70 -4.59
CA TRP A 288 -9.26 5.77 -3.84
C TRP A 288 -9.37 5.47 -2.35
N GLU A 289 -9.63 4.22 -1.98
CA GLU A 289 -9.68 3.80 -0.57
C GLU A 289 -8.38 4.14 0.15
N TRP A 290 -7.23 3.72 -0.42
CA TRP A 290 -5.94 3.94 0.21
C TRP A 290 -5.60 5.41 0.35
N ALA A 291 -5.85 6.20 -0.71
CA ALA A 291 -5.47 7.60 -0.79
C ALA A 291 -6.02 8.45 0.37
N VAL A 292 -7.18 8.07 0.91
CA VAL A 292 -7.87 8.78 2.01
C VAL A 292 -7.85 8.03 3.34
N THR A 293 -7.08 6.94 3.46
CA THR A 293 -6.82 6.35 4.78
C THR A 293 -6.04 7.34 5.65
N GLU A 294 -6.32 7.33 6.95
CA GLU A 294 -5.59 8.19 7.90
C GLU A 294 -4.07 7.95 7.83
N GLU A 295 -3.66 6.70 7.64
CA GLU A 295 -2.26 6.36 7.43
C GLU A 295 -1.67 7.01 6.18
N SER A 296 -2.32 6.88 5.02
CA SER A 296 -1.83 7.47 3.77
C SER A 296 -1.81 9.00 3.85
N LEU A 297 -2.88 9.62 4.35
CA LEU A 297 -2.98 11.08 4.51
C LEU A 297 -1.91 11.63 5.47
N ASN A 298 -1.63 10.94 6.58
CA ASN A 298 -0.57 11.34 7.50
C ASN A 298 0.82 11.27 6.85
N ARG A 299 1.09 10.23 6.04
CA ARG A 299 2.34 10.13 5.27
C ARG A 299 2.44 11.24 4.23
N GLN A 300 1.40 11.47 3.45
CA GLN A 300 1.33 12.56 2.48
C GLN A 300 1.58 13.92 3.15
N LYS A 301 0.98 14.17 4.32
CA LYS A 301 1.21 15.39 5.08
C LYS A 301 2.65 15.50 5.58
N ALA A 302 3.22 14.42 6.13
CA ALA A 302 4.62 14.42 6.56
C ALA A 302 5.55 14.79 5.40
N PHE A 303 5.27 14.26 4.19
CA PHE A 303 5.92 14.65 2.94
C PHE A 303 5.83 16.16 2.67
N LEU A 304 4.63 16.71 2.66
CA LEU A 304 4.40 18.13 2.37
C LEU A 304 5.01 19.04 3.44
N ASP A 305 4.88 18.70 4.73
CA ASP A 305 5.45 19.47 5.84
C ASP A 305 6.98 19.63 5.67
N ARG A 306 7.66 18.58 5.20
CA ARG A 306 9.11 18.63 4.98
C ARG A 306 9.52 19.56 3.84
N TYR A 307 8.79 19.52 2.72
CA TYR A 307 9.21 20.19 1.48
C TYR A 307 8.59 21.58 1.30
N LEU A 308 7.43 21.84 1.90
CA LEU A 308 6.73 23.12 1.79
C LEU A 308 6.93 24.00 3.03
N LEU A 309 7.17 23.39 4.20
CA LEU A 309 7.35 24.10 5.47
C LEU A 309 8.75 23.95 6.07
N GLY A 310 9.57 23.01 5.58
CA GLY A 310 10.91 22.77 6.11
C GLY A 310 10.92 22.11 7.49
N LEU A 311 9.80 21.54 7.92
CA LEU A 311 9.69 20.90 9.24
C LEU A 311 10.45 19.57 9.29
N PRO A 312 11.05 19.21 10.43
CA PRO A 312 11.60 17.87 10.62
C PRO A 312 10.46 16.85 10.71
N THR A 313 10.47 15.87 9.81
CA THR A 313 9.48 14.78 9.76
C THR A 313 10.16 13.42 9.65
N GLU A 314 9.40 12.35 9.75
CA GLU A 314 9.88 10.97 9.68
C GLU A 314 10.39 10.54 8.29
N ILE A 315 10.22 11.36 7.25
CA ILE A 315 10.69 11.06 5.87
C ILE A 315 12.17 10.71 5.83
N GLN A 316 12.99 11.34 6.67
CA GLN A 316 14.42 11.05 6.75
C GLN A 316 14.74 9.58 7.13
N PHE A 317 13.72 8.83 7.56
CA PHE A 317 13.80 7.42 7.88
C PHE A 317 13.05 6.53 6.89
N TRP A 318 12.37 7.11 5.90
CA TRP A 318 11.65 6.33 4.90
C TRP A 318 12.62 5.64 3.94
N PRO A 319 12.35 4.39 3.55
CA PRO A 319 12.99 3.79 2.41
C PRO A 319 12.53 4.47 1.11
N LYS A 320 13.35 4.40 0.07
CA LYS A 320 13.04 4.97 -1.25
C LYS A 320 11.85 4.28 -1.91
N VAL A 321 11.74 2.97 -1.73
CA VAL A 321 10.61 2.19 -2.22
C VAL A 321 10.02 1.41 -1.06
N ARG A 322 8.70 1.47 -0.97
CA ARG A 322 7.88 0.68 -0.06
C ARG A 322 6.76 0.04 -0.85
N TYR A 323 6.59 -1.27 -0.76
CA TYR A 323 5.63 -1.99 -1.60
C TYR A 323 5.01 -3.16 -0.85
N THR A 324 3.76 -3.50 -1.13
CA THR A 324 3.13 -4.71 -0.58
C THR A 324 3.52 -5.94 -1.41
N MET A 325 3.88 -7.02 -0.72
CA MET A 325 3.98 -8.39 -1.23
C MET A 325 2.63 -9.06 -0.98
N ARG A 326 1.77 -9.09 -1.99
CA ARG A 326 0.37 -9.54 -1.85
C ARG A 326 0.29 -11.04 -1.67
N GLU A 327 -0.64 -11.53 -0.87
CA GLU A 327 -0.90 -12.98 -0.71
C GLU A 327 -2.31 -13.36 -1.19
N ARG A 328 -3.29 -12.49 -0.94
CA ARG A 328 -4.69 -12.56 -1.40
C ARG A 328 -5.34 -11.17 -1.24
N TYR A 329 -6.64 -11.05 -1.52
CA TYR A 329 -7.39 -9.81 -1.36
C TYR A 329 -7.16 -9.20 0.04
N TYR A 330 -6.59 -8.00 0.06
CA TYR A 330 -6.29 -7.18 1.25
C TYR A 330 -5.40 -7.86 2.31
N VAL A 331 -4.74 -8.95 1.95
CA VAL A 331 -3.75 -9.62 2.79
C VAL A 331 -2.44 -9.67 2.05
N GLY A 332 -1.43 -9.09 2.66
CA GLY A 332 -0.09 -9.00 2.11
C GLY A 332 0.84 -8.38 3.11
N GLU A 333 2.08 -8.18 2.71
CA GLU A 333 3.12 -7.70 3.59
C GLU A 333 3.92 -6.61 2.91
N TRP A 334 3.91 -5.43 3.49
CA TRP A 334 4.83 -4.39 3.10
C TRP A 334 6.29 -4.80 3.25
N ARG A 335 7.04 -4.31 2.28
CA ARG A 335 8.44 -4.56 2.03
C ARG A 335 9.07 -3.24 1.66
N HIS A 336 10.38 -3.21 1.79
CA HIS A 336 11.17 -2.03 1.57
C HIS A 336 12.31 -2.39 0.62
N ALA A 337 12.58 -1.49 -0.32
CA ALA A 337 13.68 -1.62 -1.26
C ALA A 337 14.35 -0.26 -1.46
N SER A 338 15.59 -0.29 -1.93
CA SER A 338 16.33 0.93 -2.29
C SER A 338 15.91 1.50 -3.64
N ALA A 339 15.33 0.67 -4.52
CA ALA A 339 14.87 1.06 -5.85
C ALA A 339 13.76 0.12 -6.36
N PHE A 340 13.09 0.57 -7.43
CA PHE A 340 12.24 -0.24 -8.29
C PHE A 340 12.75 -0.09 -9.74
N PRO A 341 12.95 -1.18 -10.50
CA PRO A 341 12.81 -2.59 -10.13
C PRO A 341 13.66 -2.99 -8.92
N ILE A 342 13.21 -4.00 -8.16
CA ILE A 342 13.83 -4.37 -6.87
C ILE A 342 15.23 -4.96 -7.14
N PRO A 343 16.32 -4.42 -6.56
CA PRO A 343 17.68 -4.85 -6.90
C PRO A 343 17.97 -6.33 -6.65
N GLU A 344 17.32 -6.94 -5.66
CA GLU A 344 17.50 -8.35 -5.30
C GLU A 344 16.79 -9.32 -6.26
N THR A 345 16.09 -8.82 -7.28
CA THR A 345 15.27 -9.64 -8.20
C THR A 345 16.11 -10.67 -8.95
N GLN A 346 15.65 -11.92 -8.94
CA GLN A 346 16.20 -13.04 -9.69
C GLN A 346 15.21 -13.49 -10.77
N TYR A 347 15.49 -13.11 -12.01
CA TYR A 347 14.66 -13.52 -13.14
C TYR A 347 14.77 -15.02 -13.40
N THR A 348 13.66 -15.72 -13.18
CA THR A 348 13.56 -17.19 -13.32
C THR A 348 12.72 -17.55 -14.53
N LYS A 349 13.27 -18.38 -15.43
CA LYS A 349 12.53 -18.94 -16.56
C LYS A 349 11.70 -20.14 -16.12
N LEU A 350 10.45 -20.17 -16.56
CA LEU A 350 9.50 -21.26 -16.38
C LEU A 350 8.94 -21.65 -17.76
N PHE A 351 9.32 -22.84 -18.23
CA PHE A 351 8.99 -23.39 -19.54
C PHE A 351 7.73 -24.27 -19.45
N PRO A 352 6.79 -24.17 -20.40
CA PRO A 352 5.65 -25.09 -20.53
C PRO A 352 6.07 -26.56 -20.67
N THR A 353 5.22 -27.47 -20.19
CA THR A 353 5.38 -28.93 -20.33
C THR A 353 4.19 -29.54 -21.08
N PRO A 354 4.36 -30.69 -21.77
CA PRO A 354 3.26 -31.34 -22.50
C PRO A 354 2.14 -31.87 -21.59
N THR A 355 2.37 -31.93 -20.28
CA THR A 355 1.37 -32.33 -19.28
C THR A 355 0.59 -31.14 -18.71
N GLY A 356 0.67 -29.96 -19.33
CA GLY A 356 -0.01 -28.74 -18.86
C GLY A 356 0.64 -28.09 -17.64
N GLY A 357 1.96 -28.31 -17.44
CA GLY A 357 2.70 -27.76 -16.30
C GLY A 357 3.73 -26.70 -16.69
N LEU A 358 4.45 -26.18 -15.68
CA LEU A 358 5.64 -25.35 -15.85
C LEU A 358 6.88 -26.02 -15.23
N SER A 359 8.04 -25.80 -15.84
CA SER A 359 9.33 -26.38 -15.43
C SER A 359 10.44 -25.33 -15.51
N LYS A 360 11.44 -25.41 -14.62
CA LYS A 360 12.68 -24.59 -14.74
C LYS A 360 13.60 -25.06 -15.86
N ILE A 361 13.37 -26.26 -16.39
CA ILE A 361 14.16 -26.90 -17.44
C ILE A 361 13.30 -26.97 -18.70
N SER A 362 13.84 -26.50 -19.83
CA SER A 362 13.21 -26.60 -21.14
C SER A 362 13.04 -28.05 -21.58
N GLN A 363 12.02 -28.33 -22.40
CA GLN A 363 11.77 -29.66 -22.94
C GLN A 363 12.70 -29.95 -24.12
N LEU A 364 13.19 -31.19 -24.24
CA LEU A 364 14.08 -31.60 -25.35
C LEU A 364 13.32 -31.84 -26.66
N ALA A 365 12.06 -32.26 -26.58
CA ALA A 365 11.20 -32.48 -27.75
C ALA A 365 10.36 -31.23 -28.03
N GLU A 366 10.02 -31.04 -29.30
CA GLU A 366 9.06 -30.02 -29.74
C GLU A 366 7.65 -30.48 -29.40
N HIS A 367 6.87 -29.60 -28.79
CA HIS A 367 5.49 -29.80 -28.41
C HIS A 367 4.66 -28.59 -28.83
N GLN A 368 3.36 -28.82 -28.98
CA GLN A 368 2.41 -27.76 -29.26
C GLN A 368 1.11 -28.00 -28.52
N VAL A 369 0.39 -26.93 -28.25
CA VAL A 369 -0.99 -26.95 -27.74
C VAL A 369 -1.80 -25.92 -28.50
N SER A 370 -3.07 -26.21 -28.74
CA SER A 370 -3.95 -25.33 -29.51
C SER A 370 -5.24 -25.07 -28.77
N TYR A 371 -5.80 -23.88 -28.98
CA TYR A 371 -7.05 -23.43 -28.39
C TYR A 371 -7.88 -22.67 -29.42
N ASP A 372 -9.19 -22.59 -29.18
CA ASP A 372 -10.08 -21.76 -29.98
C ASP A 372 -9.77 -20.28 -29.72
N ALA A 373 -9.58 -19.49 -30.77
CA ALA A 373 -9.12 -18.10 -30.66
C ALA A 373 -10.16 -17.15 -30.05
N ASN A 374 -11.45 -17.51 -30.02
CA ASN A 374 -12.52 -16.65 -29.51
C ASN A 374 -12.92 -17.03 -28.08
N GLU A 375 -13.04 -18.33 -27.80
CA GLU A 375 -13.61 -18.83 -26.54
C GLU A 375 -12.62 -19.66 -25.70
N GLY A 376 -11.50 -20.06 -26.29
CA GLY A 376 -10.56 -20.98 -25.66
C GLY A 376 -9.49 -20.31 -24.81
N GLU A 377 -9.03 -21.05 -23.79
CA GLU A 377 -7.81 -20.73 -23.05
C GLU A 377 -6.93 -21.98 -22.90
N VAL A 378 -5.62 -21.77 -22.77
CA VAL A 378 -4.67 -22.79 -22.33
C VAL A 378 -3.99 -22.35 -21.05
N ALA A 379 -3.88 -23.28 -20.10
CA ALA A 379 -3.30 -23.01 -18.79
C ALA A 379 -2.11 -23.94 -18.50
N PHE A 380 -1.04 -23.37 -17.97
CA PHE A 380 0.13 -24.10 -17.47
C PHE A 380 0.26 -23.90 -15.96
N GLU A 381 0.19 -24.98 -15.20
CA GLU A 381 0.20 -24.95 -13.73
C GLU A 381 1.59 -25.27 -13.15
N LEU A 382 2.02 -24.50 -12.17
CA LEU A 382 3.16 -24.81 -11.31
C LEU A 382 2.64 -25.05 -9.89
N PRO A 383 2.62 -26.29 -9.38
CA PRO A 383 2.38 -26.55 -7.96
C PRO A 383 3.63 -26.23 -7.13
N LEU A 384 3.48 -25.41 -6.10
CA LEU A 384 4.60 -24.94 -5.28
C LEU A 384 4.85 -25.89 -4.11
N ARG A 385 6.02 -26.55 -4.10
CA ARG A 385 6.47 -27.35 -2.95
C ARG A 385 7.05 -26.50 -1.82
N ASN A 386 7.62 -25.35 -2.18
CA ASN A 386 8.18 -24.36 -1.26
C ASN A 386 7.58 -23.00 -1.60
N SER A 387 7.56 -22.08 -0.64
CA SER A 387 7.08 -20.72 -0.88
C SER A 387 7.83 -20.05 -2.04
N LEU A 388 7.10 -19.28 -2.84
CA LEU A 388 7.62 -18.49 -3.96
C LEU A 388 7.12 -17.05 -3.79
N GLU A 389 8.01 -16.08 -3.90
CA GLU A 389 7.68 -14.66 -3.90
C GLU A 389 8.20 -14.03 -5.18
N PHE A 390 7.42 -13.13 -5.77
CA PHE A 390 7.89 -12.31 -6.88
C PHE A 390 7.32 -10.90 -6.77
N ALA A 391 8.07 -9.93 -7.28
CA ALA A 391 7.65 -8.54 -7.35
C ALA A 391 8.41 -7.82 -8.47
N GLY A 392 7.69 -7.09 -9.33
CA GLY A 392 8.26 -6.32 -10.43
C GLY A 392 7.74 -6.74 -11.80
N HIS A 393 8.45 -6.33 -12.85
CA HIS A 393 8.11 -6.61 -14.25
C HIS A 393 8.27 -8.10 -14.57
N ALA A 394 7.30 -8.69 -15.26
CA ALA A 394 7.36 -10.06 -15.77
C ALA A 394 7.20 -10.04 -17.30
N LYS A 395 7.66 -11.11 -17.95
CA LYS A 395 7.59 -11.25 -19.40
C LYS A 395 7.16 -12.65 -19.78
N LEU A 396 6.34 -12.77 -20.81
CA LEU A 396 6.04 -14.06 -21.44
C LEU A 396 6.58 -14.07 -22.86
N ARG A 397 7.52 -14.97 -23.15
CA ARG A 397 7.99 -15.25 -24.51
C ARG A 397 7.22 -16.45 -25.05
N LEU A 398 6.64 -16.34 -26.23
CA LEU A 398 5.91 -17.42 -26.89
C LEU A 398 6.33 -17.57 -28.35
N TRP A 399 6.35 -18.81 -28.83
CA TRP A 399 6.32 -19.16 -30.23
C TRP A 399 4.89 -19.52 -30.62
N VAL A 400 4.33 -18.79 -31.57
CA VAL A 400 2.90 -18.80 -31.86
C VAL A 400 2.64 -18.99 -33.35
N GLU A 401 1.51 -19.61 -33.67
CA GLU A 401 1.05 -19.87 -35.03
C GLU A 401 -0.48 -19.73 -35.10
N VAL A 402 -0.99 -19.25 -36.24
CA VAL A 402 -2.42 -19.33 -36.59
C VAL A 402 -2.59 -20.43 -37.63
N THR A 403 -3.37 -21.46 -37.32
CA THR A 403 -3.53 -22.63 -38.21
C THR A 403 -4.80 -22.59 -39.04
N GLU A 404 -5.83 -21.86 -38.61
CA GLU A 404 -7.14 -21.86 -39.23
C GLU A 404 -7.87 -20.53 -39.02
N GLY A 405 -8.62 -20.07 -40.03
CA GLY A 405 -9.65 -19.04 -39.90
C GLY A 405 -9.17 -17.59 -39.81
N GLY A 406 -7.89 -17.35 -39.52
CA GLY A 406 -7.29 -16.01 -39.40
C GLY A 406 -5.86 -15.91 -39.91
N ASP A 407 -5.31 -14.70 -39.88
CA ASP A 407 -3.95 -14.34 -40.32
C ASP A 407 -3.22 -13.45 -39.30
N ASN A 408 -3.78 -13.33 -38.09
CA ASN A 408 -3.29 -12.50 -36.99
C ASN A 408 -3.81 -13.05 -35.66
N MET A 409 -3.29 -12.55 -34.54
CA MET A 409 -3.73 -12.97 -33.21
C MET A 409 -3.61 -11.84 -32.18
N ASP A 410 -4.62 -11.76 -31.32
CA ASP A 410 -4.64 -11.00 -30.08
C ASP A 410 -4.50 -11.99 -28.91
N LEU A 411 -3.45 -11.80 -28.12
CA LEU A 411 -3.07 -12.68 -27.00
C LEU A 411 -3.35 -11.98 -25.68
N PHE A 412 -4.07 -12.67 -24.80
CA PHE A 412 -4.45 -12.19 -23.47
C PHE A 412 -3.82 -13.10 -22.42
N ILE A 413 -2.97 -12.54 -21.57
CA ILE A 413 -2.18 -13.28 -20.58
C ILE A 413 -2.70 -12.97 -19.20
N THR A 414 -2.92 -14.00 -18.38
CA THR A 414 -3.29 -13.85 -16.97
C THR A 414 -2.41 -14.72 -16.08
N LEU A 415 -1.89 -14.16 -14.98
CA LEU A 415 -1.31 -14.93 -13.89
C LEU A 415 -2.35 -15.10 -12.78
N ARG A 416 -2.78 -16.34 -12.52
CA ARG A 416 -3.77 -16.68 -11.49
C ARG A 416 -3.09 -17.45 -10.35
N LYS A 417 -3.67 -17.36 -9.16
CA LYS A 417 -3.25 -18.13 -7.98
C LYS A 417 -4.39 -19.02 -7.54
N LYS A 418 -4.07 -20.28 -7.25
CA LYS A 418 -4.96 -21.18 -6.51
C LYS A 418 -4.34 -21.55 -5.17
N ASP A 419 -5.16 -21.65 -4.13
CA ASP A 419 -4.74 -22.16 -2.83
C ASP A 419 -4.47 -23.68 -2.88
N ARG A 420 -4.06 -24.26 -1.75
CA ARG A 420 -3.75 -25.70 -1.65
C ARG A 420 -4.98 -26.60 -1.84
N GLU A 421 -6.18 -26.07 -1.59
CA GLU A 421 -7.46 -26.73 -1.82
C GLU A 421 -7.90 -26.64 -3.29
N GLY A 422 -7.28 -25.75 -4.07
CA GLY A 422 -7.55 -25.54 -5.48
C GLY A 422 -8.55 -24.43 -5.78
N ASN A 423 -8.94 -23.63 -4.78
CA ASN A 423 -9.82 -22.48 -4.96
C ASN A 423 -9.03 -21.30 -5.55
N ASP A 424 -9.70 -20.47 -6.34
CA ASP A 424 -9.10 -19.24 -6.87
C ASP A 424 -8.85 -18.22 -5.74
N VAL A 425 -7.67 -17.61 -5.78
CA VAL A 425 -7.26 -16.54 -4.87
C VAL A 425 -7.26 -15.23 -5.62
N HIS A 426 -8.08 -14.30 -5.13
CA HIS A 426 -8.34 -13.04 -5.80
C HIS A 426 -7.55 -11.86 -5.25
N PHE A 427 -7.46 -10.80 -6.05
CA PHE A 427 -6.80 -9.54 -5.74
C PHE A 427 -7.64 -8.35 -6.26
N PRO A 428 -7.48 -7.16 -5.66
CA PRO A 428 -8.02 -5.92 -6.22
C PRO A 428 -7.54 -5.71 -7.67
N TRP A 429 -8.43 -5.20 -8.52
CA TRP A 429 -8.17 -5.00 -9.94
C TRP A 429 -8.99 -3.85 -10.53
N LEU A 430 -8.33 -3.07 -11.40
CA LEU A 430 -8.87 -1.88 -12.07
C LEU A 430 -9.51 -0.87 -11.12
N THR A 431 -9.10 -0.88 -9.84
CA THR A 431 -9.68 -0.08 -8.77
C THR A 431 -11.15 -0.38 -8.44
N VAL A 432 -11.88 -1.15 -9.25
CA VAL A 432 -13.34 -1.33 -9.14
C VAL A 432 -13.78 -2.79 -9.03
N VAL A 433 -12.83 -3.73 -9.02
CA VAL A 433 -13.08 -5.17 -8.95
C VAL A 433 -12.28 -5.79 -7.80
N ASP A 434 -12.88 -6.73 -7.08
CA ASP A 434 -12.29 -7.45 -5.94
C ASP A 434 -11.85 -8.89 -6.28
N ASN A 435 -12.32 -9.44 -7.41
CA ASN A 435 -12.07 -10.81 -7.85
C ASN A 435 -11.00 -10.94 -8.96
N GLY A 436 -10.07 -9.99 -9.02
CA GLY A 436 -9.01 -9.94 -10.03
C GLY A 436 -7.93 -11.04 -9.86
N PRO A 437 -7.12 -11.28 -10.90
CA PRO A 437 -5.96 -12.15 -10.88
C PRO A 437 -4.70 -11.40 -10.39
N ILE A 438 -3.54 -12.06 -10.42
CA ILE A 438 -2.28 -11.46 -9.96
C ILE A 438 -1.77 -10.37 -10.92
N GLY A 439 -1.78 -10.64 -12.23
CA GLY A 439 -1.22 -9.76 -13.25
C GLY A 439 -1.66 -10.16 -14.65
N PHE A 440 -1.39 -9.26 -15.62
CA PHE A 440 -1.95 -9.31 -16.96
C PHE A 440 -0.95 -8.90 -18.04
N GLY A 441 -1.18 -9.35 -19.27
CA GLY A 441 -0.46 -8.88 -20.46
C GLY A 441 -1.33 -8.99 -21.71
N TRP A 442 -1.04 -8.13 -22.69
CA TRP A 442 -1.74 -8.08 -23.98
C TRP A 442 -0.74 -7.93 -25.11
N LEU A 443 -1.00 -8.56 -26.24
CA LEU A 443 -0.26 -8.30 -27.48
C LEU A 443 -1.04 -8.73 -28.72
N ARG A 444 -1.15 -7.82 -29.69
CA ARG A 444 -1.46 -8.17 -31.07
C ARG A 444 -0.17 -8.64 -31.77
N ALA A 445 -0.13 -9.86 -32.29
CA ALA A 445 1.11 -10.44 -32.82
C ALA A 445 1.67 -9.69 -34.04
N SER A 446 0.84 -9.12 -34.90
CA SER A 446 1.31 -8.21 -35.97
C SER A 446 2.01 -6.94 -35.43
N ARG A 447 1.86 -6.62 -34.14
CA ARG A 447 2.53 -5.52 -33.42
C ARG A 447 3.72 -5.94 -32.56
N ARG A 448 4.26 -7.15 -32.79
CA ARG A 448 5.39 -7.74 -32.04
C ARG A 448 6.76 -7.12 -32.26
N GLU A 449 6.90 -6.12 -33.13
CA GLU A 449 8.19 -5.45 -33.38
C GLU A 449 8.65 -4.68 -32.13
N LEU A 450 9.79 -5.06 -31.58
CA LEU A 450 10.35 -4.49 -30.36
C LEU A 450 11.07 -3.16 -30.62
N ASP A 451 10.99 -2.26 -29.66
CA ASP A 451 11.92 -1.15 -29.48
C ASP A 451 13.11 -1.67 -28.67
N GLU A 452 14.17 -2.09 -29.37
CA GLU A 452 15.37 -2.66 -28.74
C GLU A 452 16.09 -1.66 -27.81
N ALA A 453 15.91 -0.35 -27.99
CA ALA A 453 16.55 0.66 -27.16
C ALA A 453 15.84 0.83 -25.80
N GLN A 454 14.52 0.56 -25.76
CA GLN A 454 13.72 0.66 -24.54
C GLN A 454 13.44 -0.69 -23.87
N SER A 455 13.56 -1.79 -24.62
CA SER A 455 13.32 -3.13 -24.09
C SER A 455 14.44 -3.57 -23.16
N THR A 456 14.07 -4.31 -22.12
CA THR A 456 15.02 -5.04 -21.26
C THR A 456 14.76 -6.54 -21.37
N PRO A 457 15.66 -7.41 -20.88
CA PRO A 457 15.41 -8.86 -20.89
C PRO A 457 14.10 -9.28 -20.20
N TRP A 458 13.56 -8.46 -19.30
CA TRP A 458 12.36 -8.73 -18.50
C TRP A 458 11.16 -7.81 -18.79
N ARG A 459 11.34 -6.83 -19.68
CA ARG A 459 10.28 -5.89 -20.02
C ARG A 459 10.36 -5.54 -21.51
N PRO A 460 9.55 -6.18 -22.36
CA PRO A 460 9.51 -5.85 -23.77
C PRO A 460 8.77 -4.52 -23.97
N VAL A 461 9.29 -3.67 -24.84
CA VAL A 461 8.62 -2.46 -25.31
C VAL A 461 8.43 -2.60 -26.81
N HIS A 462 7.21 -2.40 -27.30
CA HIS A 462 6.90 -2.55 -28.72
C HIS A 462 6.82 -1.19 -29.42
N LEU A 463 7.26 -1.14 -30.67
CA LEU A 463 7.26 0.08 -31.48
C LEU A 463 5.84 0.52 -31.87
N HIS A 464 4.96 -0.44 -32.18
CA HIS A 464 3.57 -0.21 -32.60
C HIS A 464 3.39 0.73 -33.81
N ARG A 465 4.39 0.85 -34.69
CA ARG A 465 4.39 1.79 -35.84
C ARG A 465 3.65 1.28 -37.08
N ARG A 466 3.45 -0.03 -37.18
CA ARG A 466 2.80 -0.72 -38.30
C ARG A 466 2.35 -2.12 -37.89
N ASP A 467 1.51 -2.75 -38.70
CA ASP A 467 1.32 -4.21 -38.70
C ASP A 467 2.43 -4.86 -39.53
N LEU A 468 2.98 -5.97 -39.03
CA LEU A 468 3.86 -6.87 -39.79
C LEU A 468 3.04 -7.75 -40.74
N ASP A 469 3.73 -8.43 -41.66
CA ASP A 469 3.09 -9.30 -42.65
C ASP A 469 2.12 -10.30 -41.99
N PRO A 470 0.94 -10.54 -42.61
CA PRO A 470 -0.03 -11.52 -42.11
C PRO A 470 0.56 -12.91 -41.95
N LEU A 471 0.19 -13.60 -40.87
CA LEU A 471 0.62 -14.95 -40.57
C LEU A 471 -0.10 -15.95 -41.48
N LYS A 472 0.63 -16.95 -41.98
CA LYS A 472 0.07 -18.08 -42.72
C LYS A 472 0.19 -19.35 -41.89
N PRO A 473 -0.65 -20.37 -42.12
CA PRO A 473 -0.43 -21.69 -41.53
C PRO A 473 1.00 -22.19 -41.81
N GLY A 474 1.70 -22.63 -40.77
CA GLY A 474 3.13 -22.97 -40.79
C GLY A 474 4.09 -21.84 -40.40
N ASP A 475 3.65 -20.58 -40.36
CA ASP A 475 4.47 -19.45 -39.91
C ASP A 475 4.51 -19.41 -38.37
N VAL A 476 5.52 -20.06 -37.79
CA VAL A 476 5.76 -20.00 -36.34
C VAL A 476 6.62 -18.79 -36.01
N VAL A 477 6.06 -17.80 -35.33
CA VAL A 477 6.73 -16.54 -34.99
C VAL A 477 6.93 -16.38 -33.49
N CYS A 478 8.00 -15.70 -33.10
CA CYS A 478 8.26 -15.37 -31.70
C CYS A 478 7.59 -14.05 -31.32
N VAL A 479 6.93 -14.02 -30.17
CA VAL A 479 6.37 -12.82 -29.54
C VAL A 479 6.85 -12.68 -28.10
N GLU A 480 7.02 -11.45 -27.63
CA GLU A 480 7.38 -11.16 -26.24
C GLU A 480 6.33 -10.24 -25.61
N ILE A 481 5.61 -10.73 -24.62
CA ILE A 481 4.45 -10.04 -24.02
C ILE A 481 4.87 -9.49 -22.67
N GLU A 482 4.68 -8.17 -22.48
CA GLU A 482 4.82 -7.54 -21.15
C GLU A 482 3.70 -8.06 -20.27
N ILE A 483 4.05 -8.70 -19.15
CA ILE A 483 3.12 -8.88 -18.05
C ILE A 483 3.35 -7.69 -17.11
N GLN A 484 2.32 -6.87 -16.94
CA GLN A 484 2.39 -5.66 -16.13
C GLN A 484 2.98 -5.96 -14.74
N PRO A 485 3.80 -5.04 -14.21
CA PRO A 485 4.48 -5.24 -12.93
C PRO A 485 3.49 -5.51 -11.81
N THR A 486 3.81 -6.48 -10.96
CA THR A 486 2.92 -6.98 -9.91
C THR A 486 3.75 -7.58 -8.78
N SER A 487 3.12 -7.85 -7.63
CA SER A 487 3.70 -8.70 -6.58
C SER A 487 2.75 -9.83 -6.17
N CYS A 488 3.32 -10.97 -5.79
CA CYS A 488 2.58 -12.05 -5.15
C CYS A 488 3.48 -13.01 -4.37
N ARG A 489 2.97 -13.48 -3.22
CA ARG A 489 3.47 -14.58 -2.42
C ARG A 489 2.61 -15.82 -2.63
N PHE A 490 3.28 -16.95 -2.84
CA PHE A 490 2.72 -18.29 -2.85
C PHE A 490 3.27 -19.05 -1.65
N ARG A 491 2.39 -19.74 -0.93
CA ARG A 491 2.74 -20.70 0.12
C ARG A 491 3.00 -22.07 -0.50
N ALA A 492 3.69 -22.93 0.25
CA ALA A 492 3.75 -24.34 -0.11
C ALA A 492 2.33 -24.92 -0.18
N GLY A 493 2.03 -25.63 -1.26
CA GLY A 493 0.70 -26.14 -1.60
C GLY A 493 -0.06 -25.27 -2.61
N ASP A 494 0.21 -23.96 -2.66
CA ASP A 494 -0.42 -23.07 -3.64
C ASP A 494 0.04 -23.41 -5.07
N LYS A 495 -0.69 -22.91 -6.05
CA LYS A 495 -0.43 -23.13 -7.48
C LYS A 495 -0.40 -21.83 -8.24
N LEU A 496 0.68 -21.59 -8.98
CA LEU A 496 0.73 -20.54 -10.00
C LEU A 496 0.13 -21.09 -11.29
N ASN A 497 -0.81 -20.35 -11.89
CA ASN A 497 -1.43 -20.73 -13.13
C ASN A 497 -1.20 -19.63 -14.18
N LEU A 498 -0.40 -19.94 -15.19
CA LEU A 498 -0.19 -19.09 -16.37
C LEU A 498 -1.27 -19.42 -17.40
N VAL A 499 -2.10 -18.45 -17.74
CA VAL A 499 -3.18 -18.62 -18.72
C VAL A 499 -2.92 -17.75 -19.94
N ILE A 500 -3.08 -18.36 -21.11
CA ILE A 500 -3.03 -17.73 -22.44
C ILE A 500 -4.41 -17.90 -23.06
N SER A 501 -5.06 -16.80 -23.42
CA SER A 501 -6.41 -16.77 -23.99
C SER A 501 -6.47 -15.87 -25.23
N GLY A 502 -7.55 -16.00 -25.99
CA GLY A 502 -7.96 -15.07 -27.03
C GLY A 502 -8.96 -13.99 -26.57
N HIS A 503 -9.25 -13.90 -25.27
CA HIS A 503 -10.17 -12.90 -24.70
C HIS A 503 -9.71 -12.39 -23.33
N ASP A 504 -10.28 -11.27 -22.88
CA ASP A 504 -10.01 -10.72 -21.55
C ASP A 504 -10.45 -11.65 -20.41
N TYR A 505 -9.80 -11.52 -19.25
CA TYR A 505 -10.14 -12.27 -18.03
C TYR A 505 -11.50 -11.86 -17.45
N GLY A 506 -12.28 -12.85 -17.01
CA GLY A 506 -13.55 -12.66 -16.31
C GLY A 506 -14.68 -12.13 -17.19
N GLN A 507 -15.92 -12.27 -16.74
CA GLN A 507 -17.11 -11.70 -17.38
C GLN A 507 -17.72 -10.64 -16.45
N TYR A 508 -17.99 -9.45 -16.99
CA TYR A 508 -18.58 -8.34 -16.25
C TYR A 508 -19.68 -7.69 -17.10
N PRO A 509 -20.73 -7.12 -16.49
CA PRO A 509 -21.78 -6.44 -17.22
C PRO A 509 -21.26 -5.27 -18.07
N PRO A 510 -21.91 -4.95 -19.20
CA PRO A 510 -21.67 -3.70 -19.92
C PRO A 510 -21.90 -2.50 -18.97
N GLY A 511 -21.04 -1.47 -19.07
CA GLY A 511 -21.17 -0.23 -18.29
C GLY A 511 -20.35 -0.18 -17.00
N VAL A 512 -19.80 -1.30 -16.52
CA VAL A 512 -18.73 -1.25 -15.50
C VAL A 512 -17.49 -0.62 -16.15
N PRO A 513 -16.79 0.34 -15.50
CA PRO A 513 -15.60 1.00 -16.06
C PRO A 513 -14.37 0.08 -16.00
N ILE A 514 -14.43 -1.05 -16.70
CA ILE A 514 -13.38 -2.06 -16.81
C ILE A 514 -12.79 -2.05 -18.22
N ALA A 515 -11.47 -2.21 -18.35
CA ALA A 515 -10.82 -2.29 -19.65
C ALA A 515 -11.21 -3.59 -20.37
N ARG A 516 -11.70 -3.48 -21.61
CA ARG A 516 -12.05 -4.63 -22.49
C ARG A 516 -11.57 -4.43 -23.91
N HIS A 517 -11.53 -5.53 -24.68
CA HIS A 517 -11.05 -5.56 -26.06
C HIS A 517 -11.96 -6.43 -26.94
N SER A 518 -13.21 -5.99 -27.15
CA SER A 518 -14.18 -6.74 -27.96
C SER A 518 -13.93 -6.68 -29.47
N ASP A 519 -13.13 -5.72 -29.93
CA ASP A 519 -12.75 -5.53 -31.34
C ASP A 519 -11.47 -6.32 -31.68
N THR A 520 -11.56 -7.64 -31.52
CA THR A 520 -10.43 -8.58 -31.68
C THR A 520 -10.24 -9.03 -33.12
N VAL A 521 -8.99 -9.31 -33.52
CA VAL A 521 -8.66 -9.96 -34.80
C VAL A 521 -8.78 -11.48 -34.77
N ASN A 522 -9.06 -12.06 -33.59
CA ASN A 522 -9.02 -13.49 -33.36
C ASN A 522 -10.05 -14.26 -34.20
N LYS A 523 -9.57 -15.32 -34.86
CA LYS A 523 -10.39 -16.24 -35.66
C LYS A 523 -9.79 -17.63 -35.66
N GLY A 524 -10.65 -18.65 -35.68
CA GLY A 524 -10.25 -20.06 -35.79
C GLY A 524 -9.37 -20.52 -34.63
N ARG A 525 -8.16 -21.01 -34.93
CA ARG A 525 -7.32 -21.71 -33.95
C ARG A 525 -5.94 -21.08 -33.81
N HIS A 526 -5.55 -20.83 -32.57
CA HIS A 526 -4.18 -20.45 -32.20
C HIS A 526 -3.41 -21.65 -31.66
N VAL A 527 -2.11 -21.67 -31.94
CA VAL A 527 -1.19 -22.71 -31.49
C VAL A 527 -0.01 -22.08 -30.75
N ILE A 528 0.32 -22.64 -29.60
CA ILE A 528 1.52 -22.31 -28.82
C ILE A 528 2.52 -23.45 -28.97
N HIS A 529 3.70 -23.14 -29.48
CA HIS A 529 4.82 -24.06 -29.66
C HIS A 529 5.80 -23.93 -28.49
N PHE A 530 6.33 -25.04 -27.98
CA PHE A 530 7.31 -25.04 -26.90
C PHE A 530 8.21 -26.28 -26.92
N GLY A 531 9.41 -26.16 -26.36
CA GLY A 531 10.41 -27.22 -26.33
C GLY A 531 11.36 -27.21 -27.53
N ASN A 532 12.56 -27.76 -27.33
CA ASN A 532 13.69 -27.70 -28.27
C ASN A 532 13.98 -26.26 -28.73
N LYS A 533 13.79 -25.97 -30.03
CA LYS A 533 14.03 -24.65 -30.63
C LYS A 533 12.98 -23.60 -30.25
N TYR A 534 11.79 -24.03 -29.79
CA TYR A 534 10.72 -23.14 -29.36
C TYR A 534 10.85 -22.83 -27.87
N ASP A 535 11.66 -21.83 -27.54
CA ASP A 535 11.98 -21.44 -26.17
C ASP A 535 10.87 -20.63 -25.46
N SER A 536 9.60 -20.99 -25.65
CA SER A 536 8.48 -20.35 -24.95
C SER A 536 8.64 -20.45 -23.44
N HIS A 537 8.60 -19.32 -22.72
CA HIS A 537 8.77 -19.30 -21.27
C HIS A 537 8.18 -18.06 -20.61
N LEU A 538 7.71 -18.23 -19.39
CA LEU A 538 7.44 -17.15 -18.44
C LEU A 538 8.77 -16.78 -17.75
N LEU A 539 9.13 -15.51 -17.80
CA LEU A 539 10.23 -14.93 -17.04
C LEU A 539 9.66 -14.18 -15.82
N LEU A 540 9.84 -14.74 -14.64
CA LEU A 540 9.24 -14.26 -13.39
C LEU A 540 10.28 -13.50 -12.54
N PRO A 541 9.95 -12.32 -11.98
CA PRO A 541 10.85 -11.53 -11.14
C PRO A 541 10.89 -12.07 -9.70
N VAL A 542 11.49 -13.25 -9.52
CA VAL A 542 11.51 -13.92 -8.22
C VAL A 542 12.30 -13.08 -7.23
N ILE A 543 11.68 -12.73 -6.11
CA ILE A 543 12.39 -12.14 -4.99
C ILE A 543 12.96 -13.30 -4.17
N PRO A 544 14.29 -13.35 -3.94
CA PRO A 544 14.89 -14.39 -3.14
C PRO A 544 14.14 -14.48 -1.81
N ALA A 545 13.73 -15.69 -1.47
CA ALA A 545 13.18 -15.93 -0.15
C ALA A 545 14.17 -15.38 0.87
N VAL A 546 13.74 -14.40 1.65
CA VAL A 546 14.43 -14.12 2.90
C VAL A 546 14.41 -15.44 3.66
N LYS A 547 15.58 -16.09 3.83
CA LYS A 547 15.67 -17.31 4.65
C LYS A 547 14.90 -17.04 5.94
N ASN A 548 13.87 -17.85 6.20
CA ASN A 548 12.91 -17.68 7.30
C ASN A 548 11.82 -16.58 7.12
N SER A 549 11.23 -16.40 5.93
CA SER A 549 10.00 -15.60 5.77
C SER A 549 8.71 -16.28 6.27
N TYR A 550 8.83 -17.36 7.04
CA TYR A 550 7.81 -17.76 8.01
C TYR A 550 7.86 -16.77 9.16
N SER A 551 6.98 -15.77 9.22
CA SER A 551 6.60 -15.08 10.47
C SER A 551 7.73 -14.67 11.46
N GLN A 552 9.01 -14.70 11.07
CA GLN A 552 10.19 -14.42 11.89
C GLN A 552 10.70 -13.01 11.63
N LYS A 553 10.08 -12.27 10.70
CA LYS A 553 10.35 -10.85 10.47
C LYS A 553 9.22 -9.91 10.88
N ASN A 554 8.26 -10.40 11.66
CA ASN A 554 7.45 -9.52 12.51
C ASN A 554 7.96 -9.57 13.94
N SER A 555 9.27 -9.73 14.14
CA SER A 555 9.90 -9.57 15.44
C SER A 555 10.02 -8.07 15.71
N LEU A 556 8.86 -7.46 15.94
CA LEU A 556 8.77 -6.09 16.40
C LEU A 556 9.71 -5.91 17.57
N ILE A 557 10.33 -4.74 17.64
CA ILE A 557 10.87 -4.28 18.91
C ILE A 557 9.67 -4.03 19.81
N LYS A 558 9.54 -4.89 20.82
CA LYS A 558 8.49 -4.83 21.82
C LYS A 558 9.00 -4.05 23.02
N MET A 559 8.27 -3.01 23.38
CA MET A 559 8.37 -2.39 24.69
C MET A 559 7.29 -2.98 25.58
N THR A 560 7.69 -3.84 26.51
CA THR A 560 6.78 -4.44 27.48
C THR A 560 6.97 -3.76 28.83
N ILE A 561 5.88 -3.33 29.46
CA ILE A 561 5.88 -2.64 30.75
C ILE A 561 4.87 -3.32 31.67
N ALA A 562 5.32 -3.73 32.85
CA ALA A 562 4.47 -4.15 33.96
C ALA A 562 4.34 -2.99 34.96
N CYS A 563 3.15 -2.81 35.51
CA CYS A 563 2.88 -1.79 36.53
C CYS A 563 1.83 -2.25 37.54
N ARG A 564 1.85 -1.63 38.71
CA ARG A 564 0.82 -1.76 39.73
C ARG A 564 -0.23 -0.66 39.60
N ARG A 565 -1.43 -0.95 40.07
CA ARG A 565 -2.49 0.03 40.24
C ARG A 565 -2.06 1.06 41.28
N ILE A 566 -2.46 2.32 41.08
CA ILE A 566 -2.27 3.38 42.08
C ILE A 566 -2.91 2.93 43.40
N PRO A 567 -2.19 2.92 44.54
CA PRO A 567 -2.69 2.33 45.78
C PRO A 567 -4.04 2.89 46.28
N SER A 568 -4.33 4.15 45.98
CA SER A 568 -5.59 4.82 46.35
C SER A 568 -6.77 4.56 45.40
N TRP A 569 -6.55 3.86 44.28
CA TRP A 569 -7.59 3.61 43.29
C TRP A 569 -8.36 2.33 43.58
N SER A 570 -9.68 2.38 43.34
CA SER A 570 -10.50 1.17 43.29
C SER A 570 -10.19 0.36 42.02
N GLU A 571 -10.51 -0.93 42.04
CA GLU A 571 -10.38 -1.79 40.86
C GLU A 571 -11.20 -1.26 39.68
N LYS A 572 -12.46 -0.88 39.93
CA LYS A 572 -13.33 -0.29 38.92
C LYS A 572 -12.69 0.92 38.24
N ARG A 573 -12.18 1.88 39.04
CA ARG A 573 -11.52 3.08 38.50
C ARG A 573 -10.29 2.71 37.67
N PHE A 574 -9.47 1.77 38.16
CA PHE A 574 -8.29 1.35 37.42
C PHE A 574 -8.62 0.70 36.08
N LEU A 575 -9.65 -0.15 36.02
CA LEU A 575 -10.10 -0.76 34.76
C LEU A 575 -10.63 0.30 33.79
N GLU A 576 -11.45 1.24 34.26
CA GLU A 576 -11.99 2.34 33.45
C GLU A 576 -10.86 3.20 32.86
N GLU A 577 -9.86 3.56 33.66
CA GLU A 577 -8.73 4.38 33.22
C GLU A 577 -7.75 3.61 32.33
N TYR A 578 -7.40 2.37 32.68
CA TYR A 578 -6.37 1.60 31.96
C TYR A 578 -6.91 0.98 30.66
N THR A 579 -8.03 0.26 30.71
CA THR A 579 -8.57 -0.42 29.52
C THR A 579 -9.60 0.40 28.73
N GLY A 580 -10.08 1.51 29.31
CA GLY A 580 -10.97 2.47 28.65
C GLY A 580 -10.20 3.70 28.19
N VAL A 581 -10.01 4.68 29.08
CA VAL A 581 -9.47 6.02 28.75
C VAL A 581 -8.09 5.93 28.09
N HIS A 582 -7.13 5.23 28.71
CA HIS A 582 -5.79 5.10 28.18
C HIS A 582 -5.76 4.32 26.85
N ALA A 583 -6.63 3.31 26.72
CA ALA A 583 -6.75 2.53 25.49
C ALA A 583 -7.26 3.40 24.33
N GLU A 584 -8.34 4.17 24.54
CA GLU A 584 -8.90 5.09 23.54
C GLU A 584 -7.87 6.17 23.14
N MET A 585 -7.20 6.78 24.12
CA MET A 585 -6.13 7.75 23.86
C MET A 585 -5.02 7.14 23.00
N THR A 586 -4.57 5.93 23.34
CA THR A 586 -3.50 5.25 22.62
C THR A 586 -3.94 4.84 21.22
N GLN A 587 -5.18 4.39 21.04
CA GLN A 587 -5.74 4.06 19.73
C GLN A 587 -5.77 5.29 18.82
N HIS A 588 -6.24 6.43 19.34
CA HIS A 588 -6.24 7.70 18.61
C HIS A 588 -4.83 8.14 18.21
N ILE A 589 -3.88 8.13 19.15
CA ILE A 589 -2.47 8.46 18.87
C ILE A 589 -1.86 7.49 17.86
N SER A 590 -2.22 6.21 17.93
CA SER A 590 -1.66 5.20 17.03
C SER A 590 -1.94 5.53 15.58
N ASN A 591 -3.10 6.09 15.24
CA ASN A 591 -3.39 6.44 13.85
C ASN A 591 -2.47 7.52 13.28
N GLY A 592 -1.93 8.39 14.15
CA GLY A 592 -0.90 9.38 13.82
C GLY A 592 0.55 8.89 13.88
N ILE A 593 0.80 7.66 14.37
CA ILE A 593 2.14 7.06 14.45
C ILE A 593 2.23 5.85 13.51
N PRO A 594 2.79 6.00 12.29
CA PRO A 594 2.84 4.94 11.29
C PRO A 594 3.66 3.72 11.70
N LEU A 595 4.48 3.81 12.76
CA LEU A 595 5.44 2.79 13.17
C LEU A 595 4.99 1.94 14.36
N LEU A 596 3.98 2.38 15.13
CA LEU A 596 3.37 1.58 16.19
C LEU A 596 2.44 0.56 15.54
N ARG A 597 2.77 -0.72 15.71
CA ARG A 597 2.09 -1.84 15.03
C ARG A 597 1.07 -2.53 15.91
N ASN A 598 1.40 -2.72 17.18
CA ASN A 598 0.47 -3.33 18.12
C ASN A 598 0.56 -2.68 19.49
N TYR A 599 -0.58 -2.72 20.18
CA TYR A 599 -0.77 -2.28 21.54
C TYR A 599 -1.72 -3.27 22.22
N THR A 600 -1.17 -4.12 23.07
CA THR A 600 -1.92 -5.11 23.84
C THR A 600 -1.80 -4.79 25.32
N GLN A 601 -2.93 -4.69 25.98
CA GLN A 601 -3.02 -4.57 27.43
C GLN A 601 -3.47 -5.90 28.02
N VAL A 602 -2.87 -6.30 29.13
CA VAL A 602 -3.25 -7.49 29.88
C VAL A 602 -3.48 -7.08 31.32
N VAL A 603 -4.72 -7.22 31.78
CA VAL A 603 -5.07 -6.92 33.17
C VAL A 603 -4.79 -8.14 34.03
N GLY A 604 -3.79 -8.01 34.89
CA GLY A 604 -3.39 -9.04 35.83
C GLY A 604 -4.45 -9.28 36.90
N ILE A 605 -4.55 -10.53 37.34
CA ILE A 605 -5.43 -10.90 38.44
C ILE A 605 -4.68 -10.68 39.76
N PRO A 606 -5.13 -9.77 40.64
CA PRO A 606 -4.79 -9.91 42.04
C PRO A 606 -5.46 -11.20 42.55
N TYR A 607 -4.69 -12.12 43.14
CA TYR A 607 -5.17 -13.35 43.82
C TYR A 607 -5.46 -14.62 42.98
N VAL A 608 -4.57 -15.06 42.09
CA VAL A 608 -4.51 -16.51 41.77
C VAL A 608 -3.27 -17.12 42.41
N ASP A 609 -3.46 -17.86 43.50
CA ASP A 609 -2.41 -18.63 44.16
C ASP A 609 -2.13 -19.91 43.35
N VAL A 610 -1.58 -19.73 42.15
CA VAL A 610 -1.13 -20.84 41.31
C VAL A 610 0.24 -21.26 41.82
N LYS A 611 0.30 -22.42 42.47
CA LYS A 611 1.55 -22.97 43.01
C LYS A 611 2.62 -23.10 41.91
N GLY A 612 3.82 -22.61 42.21
CA GLY A 612 5.00 -22.72 41.33
C GLY A 612 5.16 -21.62 40.28
N VAL A 613 4.24 -20.64 40.20
CA VAL A 613 4.40 -19.47 39.33
C VAL A 613 5.37 -18.46 39.97
N PRO A 614 6.35 -17.92 39.22
CA PRO A 614 7.26 -16.92 39.77
C PRO A 614 6.53 -15.62 40.14
N THR A 615 6.85 -15.06 41.32
CA THR A 615 6.20 -13.86 41.87
C THR A 615 7.15 -12.66 42.02
N GLY A 616 8.44 -12.82 41.72
CA GLY A 616 9.44 -11.75 41.83
C GLY A 616 9.74 -11.30 43.26
N GLY A 617 9.26 -12.03 44.29
CA GLY A 617 9.38 -11.64 45.69
C GLY A 617 8.59 -10.38 46.08
N LEU A 618 7.67 -9.89 45.24
CA LEU A 618 6.92 -8.65 45.40
C LEU A 618 5.39 -8.89 45.38
N ALA A 619 4.60 -7.85 45.69
CA ALA A 619 3.15 -7.85 45.50
C ALA A 619 2.79 -8.04 44.01
N ALA A 620 1.66 -8.71 43.72
CA ALA A 620 1.23 -9.03 42.36
C ALA A 620 1.16 -7.78 41.46
N TRP A 621 1.59 -7.94 40.21
CA TRP A 621 1.48 -6.92 39.17
C TRP A 621 0.05 -6.86 38.64
N ASP A 622 -0.53 -5.66 38.61
CA ASP A 622 -1.94 -5.47 38.24
C ASP A 622 -2.16 -5.38 36.72
N ALA A 623 -1.12 -5.00 35.96
CA ALA A 623 -1.23 -4.90 34.51
C ALA A 623 0.12 -5.05 33.80
N VAL A 624 0.06 -5.55 32.57
CA VAL A 624 1.18 -5.57 31.63
C VAL A 624 0.71 -5.08 30.27
N THR A 625 1.45 -4.13 29.73
CA THR A 625 1.26 -3.63 28.36
C THR A 625 2.41 -4.09 27.49
N THR A 626 2.12 -4.52 26.26
CA THR A 626 3.12 -4.78 25.21
C THR A 626 2.82 -3.89 24.01
N LEU A 627 3.77 -3.03 23.67
CA LEU A 627 3.75 -2.15 22.50
C LEU A 627 4.80 -2.61 21.50
N GLY A 628 4.53 -2.56 20.20
CA GLY A 628 5.50 -3.04 19.20
C GLY A 628 5.75 -2.10 18.03
N TRP A 629 7.02 -1.97 17.65
CA TRP A 629 7.51 -1.17 16.52
C TRP A 629 8.33 -2.00 15.55
N THR A 630 8.41 -1.56 14.30
CA THR A 630 9.21 -2.24 13.27
C THR A 630 10.70 -2.25 13.55
N THR A 631 11.24 -1.20 14.20
CA THR A 631 12.66 -1.07 14.52
C THR A 631 12.87 -0.30 15.83
N LEU A 632 14.03 -0.50 16.46
CA LEU A 632 14.42 0.23 17.68
C LEU A 632 14.56 1.74 17.39
N LYS A 633 15.03 2.08 16.18
CA LYS A 633 15.07 3.46 15.68
C LYS A 633 13.67 4.06 15.52
N GLY A 634 12.70 3.27 15.08
CA GLY A 634 11.30 3.69 14.94
C GLY A 634 10.62 3.95 16.29
N LEU A 635 10.91 3.09 17.29
CA LEU A 635 10.52 3.33 18.68
C LEU A 635 11.15 4.65 19.19
N TRP A 636 12.46 4.81 19.07
CA TRP A 636 13.14 6.03 19.48
C TRP A 636 12.60 7.28 18.77
N GLY A 637 12.38 7.20 17.45
CA GLY A 637 11.80 8.27 16.65
C GLY A 637 10.39 8.67 17.14
N SER A 638 9.62 7.71 17.62
CA SER A 638 8.30 7.96 18.21
C SER A 638 8.41 8.81 19.48
N PHE A 639 9.42 8.56 20.34
CA PHE A 639 9.72 9.42 21.49
C PHE A 639 10.21 10.81 21.11
N GLN A 640 10.80 10.96 19.92
CA GLN A 640 11.24 12.25 19.42
C GLN A 640 10.15 13.06 18.74
N SER A 641 9.00 12.45 18.41
CA SER A 641 7.89 13.12 17.75
C SER A 641 7.41 14.33 18.56
N PRO A 642 7.23 15.51 17.94
CA PRO A 642 6.69 16.69 18.62
C PRO A 642 5.33 16.44 19.28
N SER A 643 4.44 15.68 18.63
CA SER A 643 3.11 15.37 19.16
C SER A 643 3.17 14.49 20.41
N TYR A 644 4.08 13.53 20.43
CA TYR A 644 4.35 12.72 21.63
C TYR A 644 4.93 13.60 22.74
N LYS A 645 5.95 14.41 22.46
CA LYS A 645 6.56 15.30 23.47
C LYS A 645 5.57 16.31 24.06
N ALA A 646 4.62 16.80 23.29
CA ALA A 646 3.59 17.72 23.77
C ALA A 646 2.58 17.08 24.75
N SER A 647 2.39 15.77 24.68
CA SER A 647 1.37 15.03 25.46
C SER A 647 1.96 14.04 26.46
N ALA A 648 3.25 13.74 26.38
CA ALA A 648 3.93 12.76 27.21
C ALA A 648 3.76 13.06 28.70
N GLY A 649 3.26 12.09 29.46
CA GLY A 649 3.07 12.21 30.92
C GLY A 649 1.81 12.96 31.36
N SER A 650 0.96 13.42 30.43
CA SER A 650 -0.28 14.13 30.75
C SER A 650 -1.38 13.23 31.36
N HIS A 651 -1.34 11.93 31.11
CA HIS A 651 -2.31 10.96 31.59
C HIS A 651 -1.63 9.89 32.46
N VAL A 652 -2.07 9.78 33.71
CA VAL A 652 -1.52 8.86 34.72
C VAL A 652 -2.59 7.82 35.07
N PHE A 653 -2.34 6.57 34.69
CA PHE A 653 -3.30 5.45 34.82
C PHE A 653 -2.77 4.28 35.66
N ALA A 654 -1.52 4.36 36.11
CA ALA A 654 -0.84 3.34 36.93
C ALA A 654 0.22 3.98 37.83
N ASP A 655 0.70 3.24 38.82
CA ASP A 655 1.79 3.69 39.70
C ASP A 655 3.12 3.68 38.95
N ILE A 656 3.57 4.87 38.52
CA ILE A 656 4.81 5.06 37.75
C ILE A 656 6.04 4.58 38.54
N SER A 657 6.03 4.70 39.87
CA SER A 657 7.14 4.24 40.72
C SER A 657 7.31 2.73 40.74
N SER A 658 6.28 2.01 40.30
CA SER A 658 6.29 0.55 40.24
C SER A 658 6.77 -0.02 38.92
N GLN A 659 7.02 0.78 37.88
CA GLN A 659 7.23 0.27 36.52
C GLN A 659 8.50 -0.58 36.38
N THR A 660 8.32 -1.78 35.83
CA THR A 660 9.41 -2.64 35.35
C THR A 660 9.15 -2.96 33.88
N GLY A 661 10.16 -2.81 33.05
CA GLY A 661 10.04 -2.99 31.61
C GLY A 661 11.15 -3.84 31.01
N ILE A 662 10.93 -4.24 29.75
CA ILE A 662 11.92 -4.88 28.90
C ILE A 662 11.72 -4.41 27.46
N LEU A 663 12.82 -4.03 26.80
CA LEU A 663 12.88 -3.95 25.35
C LEU A 663 13.25 -5.33 24.83
N SER A 664 12.43 -5.89 23.96
CA SER A 664 12.61 -7.27 23.53
C SER A 664 12.25 -7.47 22.06
N GLN A 665 12.72 -8.59 21.51
CA GLN A 665 12.41 -9.02 20.17
C GLN A 665 12.17 -10.52 20.17
N SER A 666 11.20 -10.99 19.39
CA SER A 666 10.87 -12.41 19.30
C SER A 666 12.09 -13.23 18.85
N PHE A 667 12.44 -14.23 19.66
CA PHE A 667 13.51 -15.20 19.44
C PHE A 667 12.93 -16.52 18.91
N ALA A 668 11.88 -17.02 19.54
CA ALA A 668 11.18 -18.24 19.12
C ALA A 668 9.67 -18.05 19.22
N GLU A 669 8.95 -18.67 18.29
CA GLU A 669 7.50 -18.72 18.27
C GLU A 669 7.05 -20.15 17.95
N ILE A 670 6.10 -20.66 18.73
CA ILE A 670 5.52 -21.99 18.56
C ILE A 670 4.01 -21.83 18.49
N MET A 671 3.43 -22.25 17.37
CA MET A 671 1.99 -22.30 17.16
C MET A 671 1.50 -23.72 17.40
N PHE A 672 0.66 -23.91 18.41
CA PHE A 672 0.13 -25.22 18.80
C PHE A 672 -1.27 -25.46 18.21
N ASP A 673 -2.09 -24.41 18.14
CA ASP A 673 -3.41 -24.44 17.51
C ASP A 673 -3.63 -23.15 16.70
N PRO A 674 -3.22 -23.12 15.41
CA PRO A 674 -3.38 -21.94 14.57
C PRO A 674 -4.85 -21.56 14.36
N THR A 675 -5.74 -22.55 14.20
CA THR A 675 -7.17 -22.30 13.95
C THR A 675 -7.86 -21.74 15.20
N GLY A 676 -7.55 -22.27 16.38
CA GLY A 676 -8.02 -21.75 17.65
C GLY A 676 -7.49 -20.35 17.93
N PHE A 677 -6.21 -20.10 17.62
CA PHE A 677 -5.59 -18.78 17.74
C PHE A 677 -6.25 -17.74 16.82
N GLU A 678 -6.56 -18.09 15.57
CA GLU A 678 -7.24 -17.20 14.62
C GLU A 678 -8.70 -16.90 15.04
N ARG A 679 -9.41 -17.89 15.58
CA ARG A 679 -10.80 -17.74 16.04
C ARG A 679 -10.92 -17.10 17.43
N ARG A 680 -9.81 -16.78 18.08
CA ARG A 680 -9.84 -16.23 19.44
C ARG A 680 -10.59 -14.90 19.44
N SER A 681 -11.51 -14.75 20.39
CA SER A 681 -12.18 -13.46 20.61
C SER A 681 -11.23 -12.48 21.32
N LYS A 682 -11.61 -11.19 21.41
CA LYS A 682 -10.95 -10.20 22.31
C LYS A 682 -11.08 -10.53 23.82
N LYS A 683 -11.41 -11.78 24.17
CA LYS A 683 -11.53 -12.29 25.54
C LYS A 683 -10.59 -13.50 25.77
N ALA A 684 -9.60 -13.68 24.89
CA ALA A 684 -8.53 -14.65 25.14
C ALA A 684 -7.81 -14.31 26.44
N ALA A 685 -7.22 -15.32 27.07
CA ALA A 685 -6.36 -15.11 28.23
C ALA A 685 -4.90 -15.31 27.86
N MET A 686 -4.04 -14.53 28.51
CA MET A 686 -2.60 -14.63 28.36
C MET A 686 -1.95 -14.96 29.70
N LEU A 687 -0.94 -15.84 29.65
CA LEU A 687 0.11 -15.91 30.66
C LEU A 687 1.34 -15.18 30.10
N LEU A 688 1.81 -14.21 30.85
CA LEU A 688 2.98 -13.41 30.57
C LEU A 688 4.04 -13.71 31.61
N VAL A 689 5.27 -14.02 31.20
CA VAL A 689 6.38 -14.31 32.12
C VAL A 689 7.55 -13.38 31.80
N LEU A 690 7.94 -12.54 32.75
CA LEU A 690 9.15 -11.74 32.66
C LEU A 690 10.26 -12.46 33.42
N LEU A 691 11.28 -12.90 32.67
CA LEU A 691 12.38 -13.69 33.19
C LEU A 691 13.56 -12.77 33.53
N ALA A 692 13.93 -12.73 34.81
CA ALA A 692 15.06 -11.95 35.28
C ALA A 692 16.39 -12.61 34.88
N GLY A 693 17.37 -11.81 34.48
CA GLY A 693 18.74 -12.28 34.27
C GLY A 693 19.41 -12.66 35.59
N SER A 694 20.20 -13.73 35.57
CA SER A 694 21.07 -14.10 36.70
C SER A 694 22.10 -13.00 36.97
N ARG A 695 22.51 -12.85 38.22
CA ARG A 695 23.58 -11.90 38.61
C ARG A 695 24.89 -12.61 39.00
N VAL A 696 25.01 -13.90 38.67
CA VAL A 696 26.07 -14.76 39.21
C VAL A 696 26.97 -15.31 38.10
N GLY A 697 28.25 -14.92 38.13
CA GLY A 697 29.31 -15.49 37.30
C GLY A 697 29.10 -15.28 35.79
N ALA A 698 29.55 -16.24 34.97
CA ALA A 698 29.47 -16.19 33.50
C ALA A 698 28.03 -16.39 32.94
N HIS A 699 27.01 -16.41 33.79
CA HIS A 699 25.62 -16.67 33.41
C HIS A 699 24.75 -15.41 33.48
N SER A 700 25.34 -14.21 33.52
CA SER A 700 24.57 -12.97 33.71
C SER A 700 23.66 -12.60 32.55
N GLU A 701 23.96 -13.08 31.34
CA GLU A 701 23.18 -12.88 30.13
C GLU A 701 22.80 -14.22 29.50
N PRO A 702 21.55 -14.40 29.04
CA PRO A 702 21.12 -15.64 28.40
C PRO A 702 21.79 -15.82 27.03
N SER A 703 22.47 -16.94 26.86
CA SER A 703 23.03 -17.31 25.55
C SER A 703 21.92 -17.75 24.58
N GLU A 704 22.21 -17.76 23.27
CA GLU A 704 21.28 -18.32 22.29
C GLU A 704 20.92 -19.78 22.60
N ALA A 705 21.88 -20.56 23.12
CA ALA A 705 21.66 -21.95 23.55
C ALA A 705 20.70 -22.03 24.74
N ASP A 706 20.77 -21.10 25.70
CA ASP A 706 19.83 -21.04 26.83
C ASP A 706 18.41 -20.72 26.35
N LEU A 707 18.27 -19.76 25.43
CA LEU A 707 16.98 -19.38 24.84
C LEU A 707 16.38 -20.50 23.99
N GLU A 708 17.21 -21.19 23.19
CA GLU A 708 16.78 -22.33 22.38
C GLU A 708 16.39 -23.53 23.25
N ALA A 709 17.17 -23.84 24.29
CA ALA A 709 16.82 -24.86 25.27
C ALA A 709 15.48 -24.54 25.94
N ARG A 710 15.25 -23.25 26.29
CA ARG A 710 14.00 -22.78 26.87
C ARG A 710 12.82 -22.98 25.92
N SER A 711 12.90 -22.51 24.68
CA SER A 711 11.79 -22.64 23.72
C SER A 711 11.50 -24.10 23.37
N ASN A 712 12.54 -24.93 23.19
CA ASN A 712 12.39 -26.37 22.91
C ASN A 712 11.71 -27.11 24.06
N HIS A 713 12.02 -26.74 25.30
CA HIS A 713 11.39 -27.30 26.48
C HIS A 713 9.89 -26.95 26.54
N ILE A 714 9.54 -25.68 26.32
CA ILE A 714 8.13 -25.25 26.27
C ILE A 714 7.38 -25.91 25.11
N GLY A 715 8.02 -26.09 23.96
CA GLY A 715 7.45 -26.85 22.83
C GLY A 715 7.00 -28.26 23.21
N LYS A 716 7.74 -28.94 24.11
CA LYS A 716 7.39 -30.28 24.60
C LYS A 716 6.29 -30.24 25.65
N VAL A 717 6.33 -29.29 26.58
CA VAL A 717 5.39 -29.22 27.71
C VAL A 717 4.05 -28.60 27.32
N GLY A 718 4.00 -27.76 26.28
CA GLY A 718 2.77 -27.11 25.79
C GLY A 718 1.93 -27.94 24.82
N ALA A 719 2.47 -29.03 24.27
CA ALA A 719 1.74 -29.86 23.31
C ALA A 719 0.55 -30.57 23.98
N GLY A 720 -0.65 -30.42 23.40
CA GLY A 720 -1.87 -31.08 23.88
C GLY A 720 -2.51 -30.45 25.13
N THR A 721 -2.05 -29.28 25.57
CA THR A 721 -2.54 -28.64 26.81
C THR A 721 -3.59 -27.55 26.60
N GLY A 722 -4.05 -27.34 25.36
CA GLY A 722 -4.94 -26.22 25.01
C GLY A 722 -4.24 -24.86 24.92
N LEU A 723 -2.90 -24.84 24.95
CA LEU A 723 -2.10 -23.65 24.59
C LEU A 723 -2.26 -23.40 23.09
N PHE A 724 -2.58 -22.17 22.69
CA PHE A 724 -2.72 -21.81 21.27
C PHE A 724 -1.39 -21.41 20.64
N ARG A 725 -0.66 -20.54 21.32
CA ARG A 725 0.58 -19.92 20.83
C ARG A 725 1.52 -19.66 22.01
N TYR A 726 2.81 -19.84 21.77
CA TYR A 726 3.90 -19.42 22.65
C TYR A 726 4.88 -18.53 21.88
N VAL A 727 5.33 -17.45 22.53
CA VAL A 727 6.40 -16.58 22.00
C VAL A 727 7.43 -16.33 23.10
N LEU A 728 8.69 -16.67 22.82
CA LEU A 728 9.85 -16.28 23.60
C LEU A 728 10.49 -15.04 22.97
N ASN A 729 10.63 -13.97 23.73
CA ASN A 729 11.31 -12.76 23.32
C ASN A 729 12.63 -12.61 24.09
N ARG A 730 13.71 -12.35 23.36
CA ARG A 730 15.02 -12.01 23.94
C ARG A 730 15.08 -10.51 24.24
N ALA A 731 15.81 -10.10 25.27
CA ALA A 731 16.12 -8.69 25.50
C ALA A 731 16.86 -8.07 24.30
N VAL A 732 16.63 -6.79 24.07
CA VAL A 732 17.33 -5.96 23.08
C VAL A 732 17.71 -4.66 23.75
N ASP A 733 18.98 -4.51 24.10
CA ASP A 733 19.47 -3.34 24.80
C ASP A 733 20.07 -2.33 23.82
N PRO A 734 19.62 -1.06 23.82
CA PRO A 734 20.37 0.02 23.19
C PRO A 734 21.70 0.22 23.92
N SER A 735 22.65 0.91 23.28
CA SER A 735 23.99 1.16 23.85
C SER A 735 23.97 1.83 25.23
N ASP A 736 22.95 2.65 25.50
CA ASP A 736 22.61 3.15 26.83
C ASP A 736 21.09 3.20 26.98
N ILE A 737 20.55 2.24 27.73
CA ILE A 737 19.10 2.12 27.97
C ILE A 737 18.54 3.24 28.85
N ARG A 738 19.36 3.87 29.70
CA ARG A 738 18.89 4.99 30.53
C ARG A 738 18.73 6.26 29.68
N SER A 739 19.73 6.58 28.87
CA SER A 739 19.64 7.71 27.93
C SER A 739 18.55 7.51 26.88
N PHE A 740 18.23 6.26 26.51
CA PHE A 740 17.16 5.97 25.56
C PHE A 740 15.79 6.49 26.01
N PHE A 741 15.50 6.42 27.30
CA PHE A 741 14.23 6.86 27.91
C PHE A 741 14.32 8.23 28.58
N GLU A 742 15.45 8.93 28.49
CA GLU A 742 15.62 10.26 29.05
C GLU A 742 14.60 11.24 28.47
N GLY A 743 13.97 12.04 29.35
CA GLY A 743 12.92 12.99 28.95
C GLY A 743 11.58 12.33 28.57
N THR A 744 11.40 11.04 28.83
CA THR A 744 10.12 10.33 28.65
C THR A 744 9.50 9.95 30.01
N PRO A 745 8.19 9.64 30.09
CA PRO A 745 7.55 9.15 31.31
C PRO A 745 8.11 7.81 31.84
N PHE A 746 8.95 7.13 31.06
CA PHE A 746 9.52 5.82 31.38
C PHE A 746 10.95 5.90 31.94
N SER A 747 11.48 7.11 32.15
CA SER A 747 12.87 7.32 32.58
C SER A 747 13.18 6.75 33.97
N THR A 748 12.16 6.51 34.79
CA THR A 748 12.30 5.98 36.16
C THR A 748 12.01 4.49 36.28
N ALA A 749 11.60 3.82 35.19
CA ALA A 749 11.29 2.40 35.22
C ALA A 749 12.56 1.53 35.24
N ASP A 750 12.48 0.33 35.83
CA ASP A 750 13.56 -0.65 35.76
C ASP A 750 13.52 -1.39 34.42
N TRP A 751 14.47 -1.05 33.54
CA TRP A 751 14.65 -1.70 32.23
C TRP A 751 15.77 -2.74 32.20
N THR A 752 16.46 -2.97 33.33
CA THR A 752 17.75 -3.70 33.36
C THR A 752 17.67 -5.07 34.02
N THR A 753 16.58 -5.35 34.75
CA THR A 753 16.45 -6.62 35.47
C THR A 753 16.05 -7.79 34.57
N MET A 754 15.21 -7.54 33.55
CA MET A 754 14.57 -8.58 32.76
C MET A 754 15.40 -8.92 31.52
N ALA A 755 15.68 -10.20 31.33
CA ALA A 755 16.55 -10.71 30.24
C ALA A 755 15.76 -11.43 29.14
N ALA A 756 14.53 -11.87 29.42
CA ALA A 756 13.61 -12.43 28.43
C ALA A 756 12.15 -12.20 28.83
N PHE A 757 11.26 -12.29 27.84
CA PHE A 757 9.81 -12.13 28.02
C PHE A 757 9.06 -13.21 27.25
N GLU A 758 8.22 -13.97 27.96
CA GLU A 758 7.43 -15.05 27.39
C GLU A 758 5.94 -14.69 27.35
N GLN A 759 5.28 -15.14 26.30
CA GLN A 759 3.85 -14.94 26.08
C GLN A 759 3.20 -16.27 25.72
N TYR A 760 2.10 -16.61 26.39
CA TYR A 760 1.33 -17.85 26.21
C TYR A 760 -0.14 -17.47 26.02
N TRP A 761 -0.79 -17.93 24.94
CA TRP A 761 -2.19 -17.62 24.65
C TRP A 761 -3.11 -18.82 24.86
N PHE A 762 -4.28 -18.57 25.44
CA PHE A 762 -5.31 -19.56 25.72
C PHE A 762 -6.70 -19.07 25.28
N SER A 763 -7.64 -20.00 25.17
CA SER A 763 -9.04 -19.70 24.85
C SER A 763 -9.70 -18.75 25.85
N ASP A 764 -9.36 -18.92 27.13
CA ASP A 764 -9.97 -18.25 28.27
C ASP A 764 -9.10 -18.42 29.53
N ARG A 765 -9.45 -17.70 30.60
CA ARG A 765 -8.72 -17.75 31.88
C ARG A 765 -8.69 -19.13 32.50
N LYS A 766 -9.76 -19.92 32.39
CA LYS A 766 -9.84 -21.24 33.02
C LYS A 766 -8.82 -22.18 32.40
N SER A 767 -8.66 -22.14 31.08
CA SER A 767 -7.62 -22.86 30.35
C SER A 767 -6.21 -22.40 30.74
N ALA A 768 -5.98 -21.09 30.89
CA ALA A 768 -4.69 -20.55 31.33
C ALA A 768 -4.32 -20.98 32.76
N ILE A 769 -5.28 -20.99 33.69
CA ILE A 769 -5.09 -21.46 35.07
C ILE A 769 -4.86 -22.98 35.08
N ALA A 770 -5.67 -23.75 34.35
CA ALA A 770 -5.53 -25.20 34.25
C ALA A 770 -4.17 -25.61 33.65
N PHE A 771 -3.62 -24.80 32.74
CA PHE A 771 -2.29 -25.00 32.20
C PHE A 771 -1.23 -25.05 33.31
N LEU A 772 -1.39 -24.28 34.39
CA LEU A 772 -0.42 -24.18 35.48
C LEU A 772 -0.83 -24.92 36.78
N ALA A 773 -2.11 -25.30 36.92
CA ALA A 773 -2.65 -25.91 38.15
C ALA A 773 -2.18 -27.35 38.42
N GLU A 774 -1.52 -28.00 37.47
CA GLU A 774 -0.83 -29.27 37.70
C GLU A 774 0.54 -28.98 38.34
N ASP A 775 0.69 -29.22 39.66
CA ASP A 775 1.93 -28.99 40.41
C ASP A 775 3.17 -29.59 39.71
N GLU A 776 3.03 -30.76 39.09
CA GLU A 776 4.10 -31.40 38.31
C GLU A 776 4.47 -30.61 37.05
N ARG A 777 3.51 -29.97 36.37
CA ARG A 777 3.75 -29.20 35.15
C ARG A 777 4.34 -27.83 35.46
N SER A 778 3.83 -27.13 36.46
CA SER A 778 4.39 -25.84 36.90
C SER A 778 5.87 -26.00 37.30
N ASN A 779 6.19 -27.06 38.05
CA ASN A 779 7.58 -27.42 38.36
C ASN A 779 8.40 -27.79 37.12
N LYS A 780 7.83 -28.50 36.13
CA LYS A 780 8.52 -28.76 34.85
C LYS A 780 8.79 -27.46 34.10
N ILE A 781 7.87 -26.50 34.08
CA ILE A 781 8.03 -25.22 33.37
C ILE A 781 9.08 -24.35 34.08
N PHE A 782 8.95 -24.10 35.37
CA PHE A 782 9.77 -23.09 36.05
C PHE A 782 10.95 -23.66 36.85
N GLY A 783 10.85 -24.90 37.32
CA GLY A 783 11.93 -25.57 38.08
C GLY A 783 13.11 -26.04 37.23
N THR A 784 13.04 -25.89 35.89
CA THR A 784 14.10 -26.31 34.94
C THR A 784 14.64 -25.14 34.11
N LEU A 785 14.53 -23.91 34.61
CA LEU A 785 15.07 -22.75 33.93
C LEU A 785 16.60 -22.89 33.69
N PRO A 786 17.10 -22.46 32.51
CA PRO A 786 18.53 -22.27 32.30
C PRO A 786 19.16 -21.40 33.40
N LYS A 787 20.42 -21.66 33.74
CA LYS A 787 21.16 -20.95 34.81
C LYS A 787 21.30 -19.44 34.57
N SER A 788 21.07 -19.00 33.33
CA SER A 788 21.05 -17.60 32.95
C SER A 788 19.82 -16.84 33.46
N PHE A 789 18.80 -17.54 33.96
CA PHE A 789 17.60 -16.93 34.51
C PHE A 789 17.50 -17.11 36.02
N ASP A 790 17.04 -16.07 36.70
CA ASP A 790 16.78 -16.05 38.13
C ASP A 790 15.28 -16.18 38.38
N LEU A 791 14.83 -17.36 38.81
CA LEU A 791 13.41 -17.63 39.06
C LEU A 791 12.84 -16.75 40.18
N VAL A 792 13.64 -16.42 41.20
CA VAL A 792 13.18 -15.66 42.38
C VAL A 792 12.85 -14.22 41.99
N ARG A 793 13.62 -13.65 41.06
CA ARG A 793 13.43 -12.28 40.58
C ARG A 793 12.54 -12.19 39.33
N SER A 794 12.27 -13.33 38.69
CA SER A 794 11.29 -13.46 37.61
C SER A 794 9.88 -13.33 38.17
N PHE A 795 8.92 -12.90 37.36
CA PHE A 795 7.52 -12.88 37.74
C PHE A 795 6.60 -13.18 36.56
N ALA A 796 5.36 -13.55 36.85
CA ALA A 796 4.35 -13.77 35.84
C ALA A 796 3.04 -13.06 36.13
N VAL A 797 2.28 -12.80 35.07
CA VAL A 797 0.95 -12.19 35.09
C VAL A 797 0.02 -13.03 34.23
N ILE A 798 -1.14 -13.38 34.77
CA ILE A 798 -2.23 -14.02 34.02
C ILE A 798 -3.38 -13.03 33.96
N GLY A 799 -3.90 -12.81 32.75
CA GLY A 799 -4.92 -11.80 32.54
C GLY A 799 -5.67 -11.95 31.22
N ASP A 800 -6.74 -11.17 31.09
CA ASP A 800 -7.45 -11.08 29.81
C ASP A 800 -6.68 -10.20 28.83
N GLU A 801 -6.61 -10.65 27.59
CA GLU A 801 -6.03 -9.90 26.47
C GLU A 801 -7.00 -8.82 26.01
N ASN A 802 -6.63 -7.56 26.18
CA ASN A 802 -7.29 -6.42 25.55
C ASN A 802 -6.44 -5.92 24.39
N ILE A 803 -6.85 -6.26 23.16
CA ILE A 803 -6.22 -5.78 21.92
C ILE A 803 -6.79 -4.40 21.59
N VAL A 804 -5.95 -3.38 21.78
CA VAL A 804 -6.32 -1.98 21.58
C VAL A 804 -5.88 -1.49 20.21
N VAL A 805 -4.65 -1.81 19.81
CA VAL A 805 -4.13 -1.56 18.45
C VAL A 805 -3.59 -2.86 17.90
N GLU A 806 -4.07 -3.24 16.73
CA GLU A 806 -3.53 -4.33 15.93
C GLU A 806 -3.53 -3.86 14.48
N LYS A 807 -2.48 -3.13 14.12
CA LYS A 807 -2.19 -2.86 12.71
C LYS A 807 -1.52 -4.08 12.15
N ASP A 808 -1.75 -4.32 10.87
CA ASP A 808 -1.12 -5.44 10.20
C ASP A 808 0.40 -5.39 10.45
N LEU A 809 0.91 -6.44 11.11
CA LEU A 809 2.31 -6.59 11.50
C LEU A 809 3.23 -6.66 10.27
N SER A 810 2.63 -6.82 9.12
CA SER A 810 3.24 -6.99 7.81
C SER A 810 3.86 -5.70 7.24
N PHE A 811 3.98 -4.61 8.00
CA PHE A 811 4.25 -3.26 7.49
C PHE A 811 5.72 -2.83 7.24
#